data_AF-A0A538SLT0-F1
#
_entry.id   AF-A0A538SLT0-F1
#
_cell.length_a   1.000
_cell.length_b   1.000
_cell.length_c   1.000
_cell.angle_alpha   90.00
_cell.angle_beta   90.00
_cell.angle_gamma   90.00
#
_symmetry.space_group_name_H-M   'P 1'
#
loop_
_entity.id
_entity.type
_entity.pdbx_description
1 polymer ?
#
loop_
_entity_poly.entity_id
_entity_poly.type
_entity_poly.pdbx_seq_one_letter_code
_entity_poly.pdbx_strand_id
1 'polypeptide(L)'
;MSAVLEARGRTTLSTAAERRRGRAWLGAFQPDRLVPMGLALAVALAGIAMVYPAKSTSFAAARRALRSGEWRNLNAVRGPAELDQVLRALVTEPAERAFVARRIFQELPAGGARRPLENVGALAAIRLSAVPLAARGDLPGLSARAAAARGATISLLTPEQFQALKPLLVVRTGGAFRGAFLLNVLILLGAFVLMQVGLHLTGRSGDRFLLPVALILSAIGFVMIVSLRDPLRDQMLFTRFAQGALLGGLALVACSLPIYERSVLRRLAFLPLLGALGLSLALVLFGSGPAGSDAKVNLLGTQPMELIRLLLVLFLAGYFSSRWVLLRELDERPLGDSSWLRGLRLPRLHHVLPVAIGVAVSIAFFFVQRDLGPALLLGALFLSLYAVTRREVGLAALGLAAVLGAFALSHAIGFPRTVSLRTAMWLDPWENGLARGDQIAHALWAFASGGLSGTGLGLGAPAMVPAAHTDLILAATGEELGFVGLLACLTLYAMLVIRGFRIARRAPEAYTMFLALGLTLGLGLQTLLIAAGVTGLLPLTGVVTPFLCYGRSAQIIHFATLGILWSLSASGAAAAGGAAVSEARGRLSLAGPRPRSGPPSPAAPRALDLAFGRPRGALLAVLGAAALVVLGKLSWVQVARADRTFARGSLALQADGEHRFEYNPRLRLVAAQIPRGNVFDRNGVLLATSRWKDLTDRRSDLERLGVDLDRACLATDERHYPFGGLTYHLLGDLVSRRNWGATNTSFVERSHDAFLSGFDDHATVVTLRDPATREPRRLLRRDLSGLVPLWRHRHEPGHPSVRAVMSRSRDLTLTIDVRLQTRAAALLREQVVAAGLERGSLVVLDPDNGELLACVSYPWPTGPLRGDARLAVAAAGLGAGGTVEARPAAAGSAAASEIADSRVDPAASPLMDRARFGLYPPGSTFKVVTAAAALTENPALARARFVCRRLGGGRVGAVVEGRLVRDDVADEPHGAIAMEQATVASCNAYYAQLGRQIGWAALSGMGNKFEIAMGHPNGEAAERAHAVESAYGQAQVVATPLGMARVAAAIAAGGRLPAATAVREPTARRSVENAVIDARTAEAIGGMMRGVVTRGTARRIAGVFPPIAGKTGTAEIENAPSHAWFIGYAPFGQARRRIAFSILLENGGYGGARATELAGRIVAEARRLGIIG
;
A
#
# COMPACT_ATOMS: atom_id res chain seq x y z
N MET A 1 -42.40 -67.22 -72.10
CA MET A 1 -42.60 -65.77 -71.91
C MET A 1 -43.60 -65.52 -70.78
N SER A 2 -43.26 -65.93 -69.55
CA SER A 2 -44.09 -65.76 -68.33
C SER A 2 -43.18 -65.75 -67.09
N ALA A 3 -42.23 -64.81 -67.09
CA ALA A 3 -41.28 -64.58 -65.99
C ALA A 3 -41.04 -63.07 -65.76
N VAL A 4 -42.06 -62.23 -66.02
CA VAL A 4 -41.94 -60.75 -65.99
C VAL A 4 -43.00 -60.07 -65.10
N LEU A 5 -43.86 -60.80 -64.38
CA LEU A 5 -44.95 -60.19 -63.59
C LEU A 5 -45.00 -60.56 -62.09
N GLU A 6 -43.86 -60.74 -61.42
CA GLU A 6 -43.86 -60.98 -59.96
C GLU A 6 -42.75 -60.25 -59.19
N ALA A 7 -42.52 -58.97 -59.50
CA ALA A 7 -41.48 -58.16 -58.84
C ALA A 7 -41.81 -56.67 -58.67
N ARG A 8 -43.02 -56.32 -58.17
CA ARG A 8 -43.36 -54.92 -57.81
C ARG A 8 -43.94 -54.73 -56.41
N GLY A 9 -43.33 -55.36 -55.42
CA GLY A 9 -43.59 -55.13 -53.99
C GLY A 9 -42.32 -54.80 -53.20
N ARG A 10 -41.60 -53.73 -53.56
CA ARG A 10 -40.49 -53.18 -52.76
C ARG A 10 -40.68 -51.68 -52.56
N THR A 11 -41.40 -51.32 -51.50
CA THR A 11 -41.31 -49.99 -50.90
C THR A 11 -39.86 -49.74 -50.46
N THR A 12 -39.17 -48.87 -51.19
CA THR A 12 -37.80 -48.45 -50.88
C THR A 12 -37.75 -47.67 -49.57
N LEU A 13 -36.81 -48.04 -48.70
CA LEU A 13 -36.49 -47.40 -47.41
C LEU A 13 -36.18 -45.89 -47.48
N SER A 14 -36.10 -45.29 -48.68
CA SER A 14 -35.79 -43.88 -48.88
C SER A 14 -36.94 -42.94 -48.43
N THR A 15 -38.20 -43.30 -48.69
CA THR A 15 -39.35 -42.43 -48.37
C THR A 15 -39.71 -42.40 -46.88
N ALA A 16 -39.39 -43.45 -46.12
CA ALA A 16 -39.56 -43.48 -44.66
C ALA A 16 -38.45 -42.68 -43.93
N ALA A 17 -37.23 -42.66 -44.48
CA ALA A 17 -36.12 -41.85 -43.97
C ALA A 17 -36.32 -40.35 -44.26
N GLU A 18 -36.92 -40.00 -45.40
CA GLU A 18 -37.27 -38.61 -45.74
C GLU A 18 -38.48 -38.09 -44.94
N ARG A 19 -39.51 -38.90 -44.67
CA ARG A 19 -40.61 -38.50 -43.76
C ARG A 19 -40.15 -38.28 -42.31
N ARG A 20 -39.05 -38.90 -41.87
CA ARG A 20 -38.42 -38.61 -40.56
C ARG A 20 -37.61 -37.30 -40.55
N ARG A 21 -37.04 -36.88 -41.69
CA ARG A 21 -36.39 -35.56 -41.82
C ARG A 21 -37.41 -34.42 -41.81
N GLY A 22 -38.58 -34.60 -42.45
CA GLY A 22 -39.65 -33.60 -42.49
C GLY A 22 -40.36 -33.32 -41.16
N ARG A 23 -40.33 -34.25 -40.20
CA ARG A 23 -40.91 -34.08 -38.85
C ARG A 23 -39.90 -33.64 -37.77
N ALA A 24 -38.63 -33.50 -38.11
CA ALA A 24 -37.57 -33.18 -37.14
C ALA A 24 -37.66 -31.73 -36.61
N TRP A 25 -38.28 -30.81 -37.37
CA TRP A 25 -38.41 -29.40 -36.96
C TRP A 25 -39.47 -29.17 -35.87
N LEU A 26 -40.53 -30.00 -35.82
CA LEU A 26 -41.58 -29.91 -34.79
C LEU A 26 -41.24 -30.68 -33.50
N GLY A 27 -40.31 -31.64 -33.56
CA GLY A 27 -39.70 -32.25 -32.37
C GLY A 27 -38.57 -31.41 -31.74
N ALA A 28 -38.28 -30.23 -32.29
CA ALA A 28 -37.13 -29.39 -31.95
C ALA A 28 -37.21 -28.75 -30.54
N PHE A 29 -38.42 -28.61 -29.99
CA PHE A 29 -38.66 -28.10 -28.65
C PHE A 29 -38.99 -29.24 -27.68
N GLN A 30 -38.02 -30.10 -27.39
CA GLN A 30 -38.12 -30.93 -26.19
C GLN A 30 -37.80 -30.03 -24.96
N PRO A 31 -38.78 -29.69 -24.12
CA PRO A 31 -38.58 -28.75 -23.00
C PRO A 31 -37.42 -29.19 -22.09
N ASP A 32 -37.28 -30.49 -21.86
CA ASP A 32 -36.24 -31.11 -21.00
C ASP A 32 -34.79 -30.81 -21.39
N ARG A 33 -34.55 -30.36 -22.63
CA ARG A 33 -33.22 -30.00 -23.14
C ARG A 33 -32.94 -28.51 -23.08
N LEU A 34 -33.98 -27.68 -23.07
CA LEU A 34 -33.88 -26.22 -23.03
C LEU A 34 -33.88 -25.68 -21.61
N VAL A 35 -34.50 -26.38 -20.66
CA VAL A 35 -34.58 -25.97 -19.24
C VAL A 35 -33.20 -25.68 -18.62
N PRO A 36 -32.17 -26.54 -18.73
CA PRO A 36 -30.85 -26.24 -18.14
C PRO A 36 -30.19 -24.99 -18.74
N MET A 37 -30.40 -24.74 -20.03
CA MET A 37 -29.88 -23.56 -20.71
C MET A 37 -30.63 -22.30 -20.27
N GLY A 38 -31.96 -22.36 -20.20
CA GLY A 38 -32.79 -21.24 -19.71
C GLY A 38 -32.43 -20.85 -18.28
N LEU A 39 -32.22 -21.83 -17.39
CA LEU A 39 -31.79 -21.58 -16.02
C LEU A 39 -30.39 -20.96 -15.97
N ALA A 40 -29.44 -21.47 -16.75
CA ALA A 40 -28.09 -20.90 -16.84
C ALA A 40 -28.10 -19.46 -17.37
N LEU A 41 -28.95 -19.16 -18.36
CA LEU A 41 -29.14 -17.81 -18.88
C LEU A 41 -29.73 -16.87 -17.84
N ALA A 42 -30.71 -17.33 -17.05
CA ALA A 42 -31.29 -16.56 -15.96
C ALA A 42 -30.24 -16.25 -14.87
N VAL A 43 -29.42 -17.24 -14.48
CA VAL A 43 -28.32 -17.04 -13.53
C VAL A 43 -27.27 -16.05 -14.07
N ALA A 44 -26.91 -16.17 -15.35
CA ALA A 44 -25.98 -15.25 -16.00
C ALA A 44 -26.52 -13.81 -16.03
N LEU A 45 -27.79 -13.64 -16.41
CA LEU A 45 -28.48 -12.35 -16.43
C LEU A 45 -28.57 -11.74 -15.03
N ALA A 46 -28.88 -12.54 -14.01
CA ALA A 46 -28.91 -12.07 -12.62
C ALA A 46 -27.55 -11.52 -12.18
N GLY A 47 -26.45 -12.26 -12.42
CA GLY A 47 -25.10 -11.79 -12.08
C GLY A 47 -24.71 -10.52 -12.84
N ILE A 48 -25.02 -10.43 -14.14
CA ILE A 48 -24.78 -9.24 -14.97
C ILE A 48 -25.62 -8.04 -14.49
N ALA A 49 -26.87 -8.27 -14.10
CA ALA A 49 -27.76 -7.23 -13.58
C ALA A 49 -27.29 -6.69 -12.22
N MET A 50 -26.64 -7.51 -11.39
CA MET A 50 -26.13 -7.08 -10.09
C MET A 50 -24.85 -6.23 -10.19
N VAL A 51 -23.95 -6.49 -11.15
CA VAL A 51 -22.66 -5.77 -11.23
C VAL A 51 -22.78 -4.36 -11.82
N TYR A 52 -23.75 -4.12 -12.72
CA TYR A 52 -23.89 -2.83 -13.39
C TYR A 52 -24.25 -1.67 -12.44
N PRO A 53 -25.23 -1.80 -11.51
CA PRO A 53 -25.51 -0.78 -10.50
C PRO A 53 -24.28 -0.43 -9.67
N ALA A 54 -23.55 -1.44 -9.20
CA ALA A 54 -22.34 -1.25 -8.38
C ALA A 54 -21.29 -0.37 -9.08
N LYS A 55 -21.11 -0.52 -10.41
CA LYS A 55 -20.17 0.29 -11.20
C LYS A 55 -20.71 1.63 -11.69
N SER A 56 -22.02 1.86 -11.64
CA SER A 56 -22.62 3.11 -12.13
C SER A 56 -22.94 4.13 -11.03
N THR A 57 -22.76 3.77 -9.75
CA THR A 57 -22.97 4.65 -8.58
C THR A 57 -22.25 6.00 -8.70
N SER A 58 -21.01 6.01 -9.20
CA SER A 58 -20.18 7.22 -9.31
C SER A 58 -20.52 8.10 -10.52
N PHE A 59 -21.38 7.67 -11.45
CA PHE A 59 -21.59 8.38 -12.71
C PHE A 59 -22.28 9.74 -12.54
N ALA A 60 -23.15 9.87 -11.55
CA ALA A 60 -23.80 11.15 -11.25
C ALA A 60 -22.79 12.17 -10.68
N ALA A 61 -21.93 11.73 -9.75
CA ALA A 61 -20.83 12.55 -9.21
C ALA A 61 -19.83 12.92 -10.32
N ALA A 62 -19.42 11.95 -11.14
CA ALA A 62 -18.52 12.18 -12.27
C ALA A 62 -19.08 13.21 -13.26
N ARG A 63 -20.38 13.16 -13.54
CA ARG A 63 -21.04 14.13 -14.44
C ARG A 63 -21.04 15.54 -13.85
N ARG A 64 -21.24 15.68 -12.54
CA ARG A 64 -21.13 16.98 -11.85
C ARG A 64 -19.69 17.51 -11.88
N ALA A 65 -18.71 16.67 -11.55
CA ALA A 65 -17.29 17.03 -11.55
C ALA A 65 -16.81 17.46 -12.96
N LEU A 66 -17.20 16.72 -14.01
CA LEU A 66 -16.90 17.11 -15.39
C LEU A 66 -17.53 18.44 -15.81
N ARG A 67 -18.76 18.74 -15.34
CA ARG A 67 -19.43 20.02 -15.63
C ARG A 67 -18.80 21.20 -14.87
N SER A 68 -18.40 20.98 -13.62
CA SER A 68 -17.72 22.00 -12.80
C SER A 68 -16.29 22.30 -13.24
N GLY A 69 -15.74 21.48 -14.14
CA GLY A 69 -14.35 21.58 -14.55
C GLY A 69 -13.35 21.02 -13.53
N GLU A 70 -13.79 20.37 -12.46
CA GLU A 70 -12.90 19.68 -11.52
C GLU A 70 -12.19 18.49 -12.17
N TRP A 71 -12.89 17.75 -13.03
CA TRP A 71 -12.34 16.61 -13.78
C TRP A 71 -12.19 16.94 -15.27
N ARG A 72 -11.30 16.21 -15.96
CA ARG A 72 -11.10 16.35 -17.41
C ARG A 72 -11.25 15.02 -18.14
N ASN A 73 -11.97 15.04 -19.26
CA ASN A 73 -12.01 13.92 -20.19
C ASN A 73 -10.92 14.09 -21.25
N LEU A 74 -9.87 13.27 -21.18
CA LEU A 74 -8.70 13.35 -22.06
C LEU A 74 -9.06 13.24 -23.55
N ASN A 75 -10.06 12.43 -23.90
CA ASN A 75 -10.46 12.28 -25.31
C ASN A 75 -11.31 13.46 -25.83
N ALA A 76 -11.70 14.39 -24.96
CA ALA A 76 -12.50 15.57 -25.31
C ALA A 76 -11.72 16.89 -25.22
N VAL A 77 -10.47 16.86 -24.73
CA VAL A 77 -9.59 18.04 -24.62
C VAL A 77 -9.26 18.56 -26.02
N ARG A 78 -9.46 19.86 -26.26
CA ARG A 78 -9.18 20.50 -27.56
C ARG A 78 -7.91 21.34 -27.57
N GLY A 79 -7.43 21.76 -26.40
CA GLY A 79 -6.15 22.46 -26.29
C GLY A 79 -5.40 22.15 -24.99
N PRO A 80 -4.07 22.35 -24.95
CA PRO A 80 -3.25 22.08 -23.77
C PRO A 80 -3.62 22.97 -22.57
N ALA A 81 -4.19 24.16 -22.80
CA ALA A 81 -4.63 25.06 -21.73
C ALA A 81 -5.75 24.45 -20.85
N GLU A 82 -6.58 23.55 -21.40
CA GLU A 82 -7.65 22.90 -20.63
C GLU A 82 -7.11 21.94 -19.55
N LEU A 83 -5.85 21.50 -19.67
CA LEU A 83 -5.19 20.66 -18.68
C LEU A 83 -4.56 21.47 -17.53
N ASP A 84 -4.45 22.80 -17.65
CA ASP A 84 -3.77 23.66 -16.67
C ASP A 84 -4.40 23.51 -15.27
N GLN A 85 -5.73 23.55 -15.19
CA GLN A 85 -6.46 23.48 -13.92
C GLN A 85 -6.15 22.20 -13.13
N VAL A 86 -6.08 21.05 -13.83
CA VAL A 86 -5.84 19.75 -13.19
C VAL A 86 -4.35 19.58 -12.86
N LEU A 87 -3.46 20.12 -13.69
CA LEU A 87 -2.02 20.04 -13.46
C LEU A 87 -1.50 21.04 -12.43
N ARG A 88 -2.22 22.14 -12.17
CA ARG A 88 -1.79 23.22 -11.25
C ARG A 88 -1.47 22.72 -9.85
N ALA A 89 -2.19 21.70 -9.36
CA ALA A 89 -1.97 21.11 -8.04
C ALA A 89 -0.71 20.24 -7.95
N LEU A 90 -0.14 19.81 -9.09
CA LEU A 90 0.96 18.84 -9.19
C LEU A 90 2.24 19.44 -9.76
N VAL A 91 2.11 20.38 -10.69
CA VAL A 91 3.22 21.09 -11.33
C VAL A 91 3.02 22.57 -11.06
N THR A 92 3.75 23.07 -10.07
CA THR A 92 3.63 24.46 -9.60
C THR A 92 4.21 25.43 -10.62
N GLU A 93 5.37 25.10 -11.20
CA GLU A 93 6.09 25.95 -12.15
C GLU A 93 5.30 26.12 -13.47
N PRO A 94 4.91 27.36 -13.85
CA PRO A 94 4.07 27.60 -15.03
C PRO A 94 4.70 27.10 -16.35
N ALA A 95 6.00 27.27 -16.54
CA ALA A 95 6.72 26.84 -17.74
C ALA A 95 6.73 25.30 -17.87
N GLU A 96 7.03 24.61 -16.77
CA GLU A 96 7.00 23.14 -16.72
C GLU A 96 5.60 22.59 -16.89
N ARG A 97 4.60 23.22 -16.26
CA ARG A 97 3.19 22.83 -16.41
C ARG A 97 2.73 22.95 -17.87
N ALA A 98 3.07 24.05 -18.54
CA ALA A 98 2.75 24.23 -19.95
C ALA A 98 3.44 23.18 -20.83
N PHE A 99 4.69 22.82 -20.52
CA PHE A 99 5.42 21.75 -21.22
C PHE A 99 4.75 20.39 -21.02
N VAL A 100 4.43 20.02 -19.78
CA VAL A 100 3.74 18.77 -19.44
C VAL A 100 2.38 18.69 -20.13
N ALA A 101 1.59 19.76 -20.08
CA ALA A 101 0.29 19.85 -20.74
C ALA A 101 0.39 19.64 -22.26
N ARG A 102 1.37 20.29 -22.91
CA ARG A 102 1.62 20.11 -24.36
C ARG A 102 2.03 18.69 -24.70
N ARG A 103 2.90 18.07 -23.90
CA ARG A 103 3.31 16.67 -24.11
C ARG A 103 2.16 15.69 -23.93
N ILE A 104 1.31 15.89 -22.93
CA ILE A 104 0.09 15.09 -22.77
C ILE A 104 -0.81 15.29 -24.00
N PHE A 105 -1.04 16.54 -24.42
CA PHE A 105 -1.93 16.86 -25.54
C PHE A 105 -1.52 16.21 -26.86
N GLN A 106 -0.21 16.10 -27.14
CA GLN A 106 0.32 15.40 -28.33
C GLN A 106 -0.07 13.92 -28.40
N GLU A 107 -0.30 13.28 -27.25
CA GLU A 107 -0.77 11.89 -27.17
C GLU A 107 -2.30 11.75 -27.26
N LEU A 108 -3.03 12.87 -27.38
CA LEU A 108 -4.49 12.90 -27.48
C LEU A 108 -4.95 12.99 -28.95
N PRO A 109 -6.19 12.56 -29.27
CA PRO A 109 -6.71 12.62 -30.65
C PRO A 109 -6.66 14.02 -31.27
N ALA A 110 -7.01 15.05 -30.50
CA ALA A 110 -6.98 16.44 -30.96
C ALA A 110 -5.55 16.97 -31.17
N GLY A 111 -4.54 16.36 -30.55
CA GLY A 111 -3.13 16.71 -30.72
C GLY A 111 -2.38 15.89 -31.78
N GLY A 112 -3.08 15.03 -32.53
CA GLY A 112 -2.52 14.25 -33.65
C GLY A 112 -2.53 12.74 -33.47
N ALA A 113 -3.01 12.21 -32.33
CA ALA A 113 -3.09 10.76 -32.14
C ALA A 113 -4.17 10.12 -33.04
N ARG A 114 -3.83 9.04 -33.76
CA ARG A 114 -4.74 8.35 -34.69
C ARG A 114 -5.92 7.65 -34.02
N ARG A 115 -5.86 7.39 -32.71
CA ARG A 115 -6.89 6.64 -31.97
C ARG A 115 -7.18 7.30 -30.61
N PRO A 116 -8.43 7.26 -30.13
CA PRO A 116 -8.77 7.69 -28.78
C PRO A 116 -8.05 6.84 -27.74
N LEU A 117 -7.67 7.48 -26.63
CA LEU A 117 -7.05 6.80 -25.51
C LEU A 117 -8.03 5.81 -24.89
N GLU A 118 -7.60 4.56 -24.79
CA GLU A 118 -8.40 3.49 -24.15
C GLU A 118 -8.36 3.58 -22.62
N ASN A 119 -7.39 4.28 -22.01
CA ASN A 119 -7.26 4.39 -20.55
C ASN A 119 -6.33 5.54 -20.15
N VAL A 120 -6.49 6.04 -18.92
CA VAL A 120 -5.63 7.11 -18.34
C VAL A 120 -4.20 6.63 -18.09
N GLY A 121 -4.01 5.32 -17.86
CA GLY A 121 -2.69 4.68 -17.68
C GLY A 121 -1.72 4.88 -18.84
N ALA A 122 -2.21 5.21 -20.04
CA ALA A 122 -1.38 5.56 -21.18
C ALA A 122 -0.43 6.73 -20.87
N LEU A 123 -0.82 7.67 -20.00
CA LEU A 123 0.02 8.81 -19.61
C LEU A 123 1.26 8.38 -18.81
N ALA A 124 1.15 7.32 -18.01
CA ALA A 124 2.28 6.78 -17.24
C ALA A 124 3.33 6.12 -18.14
N ALA A 125 2.99 5.77 -19.38
CA ALA A 125 3.89 5.17 -20.35
C ALA A 125 4.69 6.22 -21.16
N ILE A 126 4.34 7.51 -21.07
CA ILE A 126 5.05 8.57 -21.79
C ILE A 126 6.49 8.65 -21.26
N ARG A 127 7.46 8.54 -22.18
CA ARG A 127 8.89 8.61 -21.90
C ARG A 127 9.50 9.80 -22.65
N LEU A 128 10.40 10.51 -22.00
CA LEU A 128 11.14 11.64 -22.55
C LEU A 128 12.62 11.31 -22.58
N SER A 129 13.36 11.80 -23.58
CA SER A 129 14.81 11.66 -23.64
C SER A 129 15.48 12.53 -22.57
N ALA A 130 16.32 11.94 -21.73
CA ALA A 130 16.94 12.63 -20.60
C ALA A 130 17.98 13.68 -21.02
N VAL A 131 18.77 13.39 -22.05
CA VAL A 131 19.90 14.22 -22.51
C VAL A 131 19.50 15.67 -22.83
N PRO A 132 18.50 15.94 -23.71
CA PRO A 132 18.11 17.32 -24.00
C PRO A 132 17.38 18.02 -22.84
N LEU A 133 16.85 17.27 -21.87
CA LEU A 133 16.09 17.82 -20.75
C LEU A 133 16.98 18.27 -19.59
N ALA A 134 18.12 17.61 -19.37
CA ALA A 134 19.06 17.97 -18.31
C ALA A 134 19.66 19.38 -18.49
N ALA A 135 19.71 19.89 -19.72
CA ALA A 135 20.22 21.23 -20.03
C ALA A 135 19.15 22.35 -19.95
N ARG A 136 17.88 22.01 -19.67
CA ARG A 136 16.77 22.98 -19.67
C ARG A 136 16.53 23.58 -18.28
N GLY A 137 17.14 24.73 -18.02
CA GLY A 137 16.95 25.49 -16.78
C GLY A 137 15.54 26.05 -16.57
N ASP A 138 14.72 26.11 -17.62
CA ASP A 138 13.34 26.58 -17.55
C ASP A 138 12.33 25.48 -17.14
N LEU A 139 12.80 24.24 -16.96
CA LEU A 139 12.02 23.08 -16.51
C LEU A 139 12.70 22.44 -15.29
N PRO A 140 12.73 23.11 -14.12
CA PRO A 140 13.60 22.73 -13.00
C PRO A 140 13.33 21.31 -12.48
N GLY A 141 12.07 20.88 -12.39
CA GLY A 141 11.71 19.56 -11.88
C GLY A 141 12.06 18.42 -12.85
N LEU A 142 11.78 18.61 -14.14
CA LEU A 142 12.14 17.63 -15.17
C LEU A 142 13.65 17.58 -15.43
N SER A 143 14.33 18.72 -15.40
CA SER A 143 15.78 18.83 -15.60
C SER A 143 16.53 18.13 -14.47
N ALA A 144 16.17 18.36 -13.21
CA ALA A 144 16.78 17.68 -12.07
C ALA A 144 16.60 16.16 -12.15
N ARG A 145 15.41 15.69 -12.55
CA ARG A 145 15.14 14.24 -12.74
C ARG A 145 15.92 13.66 -13.90
N ALA A 146 16.08 14.41 -15.00
CA ALA A 146 16.87 14.01 -16.15
C ALA A 146 18.36 13.91 -15.81
N ALA A 147 18.90 14.88 -15.05
CA ALA A 147 20.28 14.89 -14.58
C ALA A 147 20.57 13.74 -13.59
N ALA A 148 19.60 13.39 -12.74
CA ALA A 148 19.72 12.28 -11.79
C ALA A 148 19.52 10.89 -12.42
N ALA A 149 18.94 10.80 -13.62
CA ALA A 149 18.61 9.53 -14.25
C ALA A 149 19.86 8.88 -14.87
N ARG A 150 20.18 7.66 -14.44
CA ARG A 150 21.24 6.82 -15.03
C ARG A 150 20.87 6.21 -16.40
N GLY A 151 19.73 6.60 -16.98
CA GLY A 151 19.19 6.00 -18.20
C GLY A 151 18.88 7.04 -19.28
N ALA A 152 18.74 6.59 -20.53
CA ALA A 152 18.50 7.47 -21.68
C ALA A 152 17.12 8.16 -21.67
N THR A 153 16.17 7.68 -20.86
CA THR A 153 14.81 8.22 -20.79
C THR A 153 14.29 8.34 -19.37
N ILE A 154 13.42 9.33 -19.15
CA ILE A 154 12.66 9.53 -17.91
C ILE A 154 11.15 9.49 -18.19
N SER A 155 10.33 9.13 -17.20
CA SER A 155 8.87 9.25 -17.33
C SER A 155 8.42 10.72 -17.29
N LEU A 156 7.37 11.08 -18.04
CA LEU A 156 6.82 12.45 -17.98
C LEU A 156 6.39 12.81 -16.55
N LEU A 157 5.57 11.95 -15.93
CA LEU A 157 5.09 12.09 -14.56
C LEU A 157 5.81 11.08 -13.65
N THR A 158 6.09 11.44 -12.40
CA THR A 158 6.49 10.44 -11.39
C THR A 158 5.31 9.53 -11.04
N PRO A 159 5.55 8.32 -10.48
CA PRO A 159 4.46 7.45 -10.02
C PRO A 159 3.50 8.16 -9.05
N GLU A 160 4.02 9.00 -8.15
CA GLU A 160 3.25 9.75 -7.16
C GLU A 160 2.39 10.82 -7.83
N GLN A 161 2.99 11.60 -8.75
CA GLN A 161 2.27 12.60 -9.53
C GLN A 161 1.15 11.95 -10.36
N PHE A 162 1.45 10.80 -10.99
CA PHE A 162 0.45 10.09 -11.78
C PHE A 162 -0.69 9.55 -10.92
N GLN A 163 -0.40 8.99 -9.74
CA GLN A 163 -1.44 8.49 -8.82
C GLN A 163 -2.33 9.62 -8.29
N ALA A 164 -1.76 10.80 -8.01
CA ALA A 164 -2.54 11.97 -7.61
C ALA A 164 -3.36 12.56 -8.77
N LEU A 165 -2.86 12.47 -10.01
CA LEU A 165 -3.54 12.97 -11.20
C LEU A 165 -4.68 12.05 -11.68
N LYS A 166 -4.51 10.73 -11.58
CA LYS A 166 -5.42 9.73 -12.16
C LYS A 166 -6.90 9.92 -11.76
N PRO A 167 -7.26 10.23 -10.50
CA PRO A 167 -8.66 10.44 -10.10
C PRO A 167 -9.33 11.61 -10.81
N LEU A 168 -8.58 12.65 -11.19
CA LEU A 168 -9.12 13.86 -11.83
C LEU A 168 -9.31 13.70 -13.34
N LEU A 169 -8.85 12.58 -13.92
CA LEU A 169 -8.91 12.31 -15.35
C LEU A 169 -9.86 11.16 -15.66
N VAL A 170 -10.56 11.26 -16.78
CA VAL A 170 -11.35 10.19 -17.39
C VAL A 170 -11.06 10.11 -18.89
N VAL A 171 -11.37 8.98 -19.52
CA VAL A 171 -11.26 8.82 -20.99
C VAL A 171 -12.61 8.61 -21.66
N ARG A 172 -13.67 8.41 -20.88
CA ARG A 172 -15.03 8.18 -21.40
C ARG A 172 -16.10 8.64 -20.43
N THR A 173 -17.32 8.76 -20.94
CA THR A 173 -18.52 9.12 -20.17
C THR A 173 -19.29 7.88 -19.71
N GLY A 174 -20.14 8.04 -18.70
CA GLY A 174 -21.03 6.95 -18.24
C GLY A 174 -22.00 6.46 -19.32
N GLY A 175 -22.40 7.32 -20.26
CA GLY A 175 -23.23 6.92 -21.40
C GLY A 175 -22.49 6.01 -22.38
N ALA A 176 -21.23 6.34 -22.70
CA ALA A 176 -20.39 5.50 -23.54
C ALA A 176 -20.12 4.13 -22.90
N PHE A 177 -19.88 4.09 -21.58
CA PHE A 177 -19.73 2.84 -20.84
C PHE A 177 -21.02 2.01 -20.88
N ARG A 178 -22.19 2.61 -20.64
CA ARG A 178 -23.49 1.91 -20.69
C ARG A 178 -23.74 1.26 -22.05
N GLY A 179 -23.49 1.99 -23.14
CA GLY A 179 -23.62 1.45 -24.50
C GLY A 179 -22.68 0.28 -24.77
N ALA A 180 -21.40 0.42 -24.41
CA ALA A 180 -20.42 -0.64 -24.55
C ALA A 180 -20.76 -1.87 -23.69
N PHE A 181 -21.21 -1.66 -22.45
CA PHE A 181 -21.61 -2.74 -21.54
C PHE A 181 -22.78 -3.54 -22.12
N LEU A 182 -23.87 -2.88 -22.52
CA LEU A 182 -25.05 -3.53 -23.08
C LEU A 182 -24.72 -4.30 -24.36
N LEU A 183 -23.96 -3.70 -25.28
CA LEU A 183 -23.52 -4.36 -26.51
C LEU A 183 -22.75 -5.65 -26.21
N ASN A 184 -21.81 -5.62 -25.27
CA ASN A 184 -21.00 -6.79 -24.96
C ASN A 184 -21.75 -7.86 -24.17
N VAL A 185 -22.76 -7.49 -23.37
CA VAL A 185 -23.71 -8.44 -22.78
C VAL A 185 -24.50 -9.14 -23.88
N LEU A 186 -25.02 -8.40 -24.87
CA LEU A 186 -25.74 -8.98 -26.01
C LEU A 186 -24.83 -9.90 -26.84
N ILE A 187 -23.57 -9.51 -27.08
CA ILE A 187 -22.59 -10.37 -27.77
C ILE A 187 -22.35 -11.66 -26.98
N LEU A 188 -22.14 -11.57 -25.67
CA LEU A 188 -21.89 -12.74 -24.82
C LEU A 188 -23.08 -13.71 -24.83
N LEU A 189 -24.28 -13.22 -24.50
CA LEU A 189 -25.48 -14.06 -24.43
C LEU A 189 -25.88 -14.58 -25.82
N GLY A 190 -25.81 -13.71 -26.83
CA GLY A 190 -26.04 -14.06 -28.23
C GLY A 190 -25.08 -15.14 -28.70
N ALA A 191 -23.80 -15.10 -28.31
CA ALA A 191 -22.84 -16.15 -28.64
C ALA A 191 -23.28 -17.52 -28.10
N PHE A 192 -23.76 -17.62 -26.86
CA PHE A 192 -24.24 -18.89 -26.29
C PHE A 192 -25.54 -19.38 -26.94
N VAL A 193 -26.44 -18.47 -27.30
CA VAL A 193 -27.63 -18.82 -28.09
C VAL A 193 -27.22 -19.35 -29.47
N LEU A 194 -26.29 -18.68 -30.16
CA LEU A 194 -25.76 -19.13 -31.45
C LEU A 194 -25.04 -20.47 -31.34
N MET A 195 -24.29 -20.72 -30.26
CA MET A 195 -23.69 -22.03 -30.00
C MET A 195 -24.77 -23.10 -29.85
N GLN A 196 -25.81 -22.85 -29.06
CA GLN A 196 -26.93 -23.79 -28.86
C GLN A 196 -27.64 -24.10 -30.18
N VAL A 197 -27.93 -23.08 -30.99
CA VAL A 197 -28.53 -23.23 -32.32
C VAL A 197 -27.58 -24.00 -33.25
N GLY A 198 -26.30 -23.64 -33.31
CA GLY A 198 -25.29 -24.30 -34.13
C GLY A 198 -25.14 -25.79 -33.80
N LEU A 199 -25.09 -26.13 -32.50
CA LEU A 199 -25.07 -27.51 -32.03
C LEU A 199 -26.35 -28.25 -32.42
N HIS A 200 -27.51 -27.59 -32.36
CA HIS A 200 -28.79 -28.17 -32.79
C HIS A 200 -28.81 -28.44 -34.31
N LEU A 201 -28.30 -27.51 -35.12
CA LEU A 201 -28.22 -27.63 -36.58
C LEU A 201 -27.35 -28.81 -37.03
N THR A 202 -26.44 -29.31 -36.20
CA THR A 202 -25.71 -30.54 -36.49
C THR A 202 -26.60 -31.79 -36.54
N GLY A 203 -27.84 -31.72 -36.03
CA GLY A 203 -28.80 -32.83 -35.97
C GLY A 203 -28.44 -33.94 -34.95
N ARG A 204 -27.41 -33.73 -34.12
CA ARG A 204 -26.89 -34.72 -33.15
C ARG A 204 -27.26 -34.34 -31.72
N SER A 205 -27.43 -35.34 -30.85
CA SER A 205 -27.82 -35.14 -29.45
C SER A 205 -26.64 -35.38 -28.50
N GLY A 206 -25.95 -34.31 -28.08
CA GLY A 206 -24.87 -34.35 -27.07
C GLY A 206 -25.33 -34.21 -25.61
N ASP A 207 -24.39 -34.13 -24.67
CA ASP A 207 -24.70 -33.92 -23.24
C ASP A 207 -25.29 -32.51 -23.02
N ARG A 208 -26.45 -32.44 -22.35
CA ARG A 208 -27.24 -31.22 -22.15
C ARG A 208 -26.67 -30.24 -21.12
N PHE A 209 -25.61 -30.59 -20.37
CA PHE A 209 -25.09 -29.77 -19.28
C PHE A 209 -23.73 -29.12 -19.58
N LEU A 210 -23.01 -29.55 -20.61
CA LEU A 210 -21.71 -28.98 -20.96
C LEU A 210 -21.79 -27.47 -21.26
N LEU A 211 -22.72 -27.08 -22.13
CA LEU A 211 -22.86 -25.68 -22.55
C LEU A 211 -23.46 -24.77 -21.45
N PRO A 212 -24.53 -25.17 -20.72
CA PRO A 212 -25.04 -24.37 -19.60
C PRO A 212 -24.03 -24.11 -18.49
N VAL A 213 -23.21 -25.11 -18.13
CA VAL A 213 -22.17 -24.90 -17.10
C VAL A 213 -21.07 -23.97 -17.60
N ALA A 214 -20.66 -24.10 -18.87
CA ALA A 214 -19.73 -23.16 -19.49
C ALA A 214 -20.29 -21.74 -19.53
N LEU A 215 -21.59 -21.56 -19.78
CA LEU A 215 -22.27 -20.27 -19.73
C LEU A 215 -22.18 -19.64 -18.34
N ILE A 216 -22.49 -20.39 -17.27
CA ILE A 216 -22.44 -19.85 -15.91
C ILE A 216 -20.99 -19.46 -15.55
N LEU A 217 -20.00 -20.31 -15.86
CA LEU A 217 -18.59 -20.00 -15.62
C LEU A 217 -18.13 -18.77 -16.41
N SER A 218 -18.49 -18.67 -17.70
CA SER A 218 -18.16 -17.50 -18.51
C SER A 218 -18.90 -16.24 -18.08
N ALA A 219 -20.13 -16.35 -17.57
CA ALA A 219 -20.86 -15.22 -17.01
C ALA A 219 -20.21 -14.72 -15.72
N ILE A 220 -19.80 -15.61 -14.82
CA ILE A 220 -19.02 -15.27 -13.63
C ILE A 220 -17.73 -14.58 -14.05
N GLY A 221 -16.98 -15.15 -15.00
CA GLY A 221 -15.77 -14.54 -15.56
C GLY A 221 -16.02 -13.13 -16.11
N PHE A 222 -17.05 -12.95 -16.93
CA PHE A 222 -17.43 -11.65 -17.49
C PHE A 222 -17.75 -10.63 -16.40
N VAL A 223 -18.57 -11.01 -15.41
CA VAL A 223 -18.94 -10.15 -14.27
C VAL A 223 -17.69 -9.74 -13.48
N MET A 224 -16.77 -10.67 -13.20
CA MET A 224 -15.52 -10.36 -12.50
C MET A 224 -14.64 -9.41 -13.32
N ILE A 225 -14.51 -9.61 -14.64
CA ILE A 225 -13.74 -8.72 -15.50
C ILE A 225 -14.35 -7.32 -15.57
N VAL A 226 -15.67 -7.19 -15.56
CA VAL A 226 -16.36 -5.89 -15.41
C VAL A 226 -16.05 -5.28 -14.05
N SER A 227 -15.96 -6.09 -12.99
CA SER A 227 -15.71 -5.57 -11.65
C SER A 227 -14.28 -5.05 -11.44
N LEU A 228 -13.29 -5.63 -12.11
CA LEU A 228 -11.87 -5.34 -11.91
C LEU A 228 -11.42 -3.92 -12.25
N ARG A 229 -12.11 -3.20 -13.14
CA ARG A 229 -11.60 -1.97 -13.75
C ARG A 229 -12.51 -0.79 -13.49
N ASP A 230 -11.93 0.40 -13.35
CA ASP A 230 -12.71 1.63 -13.28
C ASP A 230 -13.41 1.86 -14.64
N PRO A 231 -14.75 2.00 -14.67
CA PRO A 231 -15.53 2.12 -15.90
C PRO A 231 -15.19 3.35 -16.75
N LEU A 232 -14.73 4.46 -16.14
CA LEU A 232 -14.47 5.73 -16.81
C LEU A 232 -12.99 5.94 -17.15
N ARG A 233 -12.08 5.25 -16.45
CA ARG A 233 -10.63 5.51 -16.50
C ARG A 233 -9.78 4.38 -17.10
N ASP A 234 -10.16 3.13 -16.90
CA ASP A 234 -9.33 1.98 -17.24
C ASP A 234 -9.78 1.30 -18.55
N GLN A 235 -9.03 0.31 -19.06
CA GLN A 235 -9.42 -0.40 -20.29
C GLN A 235 -10.66 -1.30 -20.09
N MET A 236 -11.55 -1.35 -21.10
CA MET A 236 -12.73 -2.22 -21.10
C MET A 236 -12.37 -3.66 -21.49
N LEU A 237 -11.73 -4.39 -20.57
CA LEU A 237 -11.30 -5.77 -20.80
C LEU A 237 -12.46 -6.73 -21.13
N PHE A 238 -13.67 -6.45 -20.62
CA PHE A 238 -14.86 -7.27 -20.89
C PHE A 238 -15.25 -7.30 -22.37
N THR A 239 -14.90 -6.27 -23.16
CA THR A 239 -15.17 -6.26 -24.61
C THR A 239 -14.45 -7.39 -25.31
N ARG A 240 -13.16 -7.50 -25.01
CA ARG A 240 -12.30 -8.53 -25.58
C ARG A 240 -12.66 -9.93 -25.01
N PHE A 241 -13.19 -10.02 -23.79
CA PHE A 241 -13.78 -11.26 -23.24
C PHE A 241 -15.00 -11.71 -24.06
N ALA A 242 -15.96 -10.82 -24.31
CA ALA A 242 -17.17 -11.14 -25.08
C ALA A 242 -16.83 -11.57 -26.52
N GLN A 243 -15.86 -10.90 -27.15
CA GLN A 243 -15.32 -11.31 -28.46
C GLN A 243 -14.66 -12.70 -28.40
N GLY A 244 -13.91 -13.00 -27.34
CA GLY A 244 -13.31 -14.31 -27.13
C GLY A 244 -14.36 -15.42 -26.97
N ALA A 245 -15.45 -15.16 -26.24
CA ALA A 245 -16.59 -16.06 -26.13
C ALA A 245 -17.30 -16.29 -27.47
N LEU A 246 -17.50 -15.23 -28.27
CA LEU A 246 -18.10 -15.35 -29.61
C LEU A 246 -17.23 -16.20 -30.56
N LEU A 247 -15.94 -15.88 -30.67
CA LEU A 247 -15.00 -16.64 -31.50
C LEU A 247 -14.83 -18.08 -30.99
N GLY A 248 -14.83 -18.26 -29.66
CA GLY A 248 -14.83 -19.58 -29.05
C GLY A 248 -16.09 -20.37 -29.36
N GLY A 249 -17.25 -19.73 -29.43
CA GLY A 249 -18.50 -20.36 -29.86
C GLY A 249 -18.44 -20.89 -31.28
N LEU A 250 -17.85 -20.13 -32.20
CA LEU A 250 -17.58 -20.59 -33.56
C LEU A 250 -16.64 -21.80 -33.56
N ALA A 251 -15.56 -21.76 -32.77
CA ALA A 251 -14.63 -22.88 -32.63
C ALA A 251 -15.30 -24.11 -32.01
N LEU A 252 -16.20 -23.94 -31.04
CA LEU A 252 -16.98 -25.01 -30.43
C LEU A 252 -17.84 -25.70 -31.48
N VAL A 253 -18.62 -24.94 -32.25
CA VAL A 253 -19.47 -25.49 -33.31
C VAL A 253 -18.59 -26.17 -34.36
N ALA A 254 -17.53 -25.53 -34.83
CA ALA A 254 -16.62 -26.12 -35.82
C ALA A 254 -15.99 -27.44 -35.34
N CYS A 255 -15.51 -27.51 -34.10
CA CYS A 255 -14.94 -28.73 -33.51
C CYS A 255 -15.99 -29.76 -33.11
N SER A 256 -17.28 -29.42 -33.11
CA SER A 256 -18.36 -30.38 -32.87
C SER A 256 -18.76 -31.17 -34.12
N LEU A 257 -18.45 -30.65 -35.32
CA LEU A 257 -18.82 -31.26 -36.60
C LEU A 257 -18.07 -32.57 -36.91
N PRO A 258 -16.74 -32.69 -36.69
CA PRO A 258 -16.01 -33.90 -37.03
C PRO A 258 -16.48 -35.11 -36.23
N ILE A 259 -16.59 -36.25 -36.92
CA ILE A 259 -16.82 -37.55 -36.28
C ILE A 259 -15.45 -38.15 -35.94
N TYR A 260 -14.98 -37.88 -34.71
CA TYR A 260 -13.64 -38.26 -34.27
C TYR A 260 -13.36 -39.77 -34.29
N GLU A 261 -14.38 -40.62 -34.27
CA GLU A 261 -14.28 -42.08 -34.45
C GLU A 261 -13.66 -42.46 -35.79
N ARG A 262 -14.00 -41.70 -36.84
CA ARG A 262 -13.55 -41.95 -38.23
C ARG A 262 -12.39 -41.04 -38.63
N SER A 263 -11.83 -40.29 -37.70
CA SER A 263 -10.86 -39.25 -38.03
C SER A 263 -9.53 -39.85 -38.48
N VAL A 264 -8.97 -39.28 -39.56
CA VAL A 264 -7.62 -39.57 -40.05
C VAL A 264 -6.56 -39.24 -38.98
N LEU A 265 -6.87 -38.32 -38.06
CA LEU A 265 -6.00 -37.96 -36.92
C LEU A 265 -5.67 -39.16 -36.02
N ARG A 266 -6.50 -40.22 -36.01
CA ARG A 266 -6.19 -41.47 -35.32
C ARG A 266 -4.98 -42.17 -35.95
N ARG A 267 -4.89 -42.19 -37.28
CA ARG A 267 -3.79 -42.81 -38.04
C ARG A 267 -2.54 -41.92 -38.07
N LEU A 268 -2.73 -40.60 -38.10
CA LEU A 268 -1.66 -39.59 -38.12
C LEU A 268 -1.42 -38.99 -36.73
N ALA A 269 -1.36 -39.82 -35.69
CA ALA A 269 -1.25 -39.34 -34.30
C ALA A 269 -0.02 -38.44 -34.05
N PHE A 270 1.07 -38.62 -34.81
CA PHE A 270 2.28 -37.81 -34.72
C PHE A 270 2.15 -36.41 -35.36
N LEU A 271 1.17 -36.16 -36.23
CA LEU A 271 1.00 -34.85 -36.87
C LEU A 271 0.63 -33.75 -35.85
N PRO A 272 -0.33 -33.97 -34.91
CA PRO A 272 -0.53 -33.07 -33.78
C PRO A 272 0.74 -32.83 -32.93
N LEU A 273 1.58 -33.85 -32.72
CA LEU A 273 2.84 -33.69 -32.00
C LEU A 273 3.80 -32.76 -32.74
N LEU A 274 3.98 -32.95 -34.05
CA LEU A 274 4.81 -32.07 -34.87
C LEU A 274 4.28 -30.63 -34.87
N GLY A 275 2.96 -30.46 -34.93
CA GLY A 275 2.33 -29.13 -34.80
C GLY A 275 2.61 -28.49 -33.44
N ALA A 276 2.50 -29.25 -32.34
CA ALA A 276 2.80 -28.78 -30.99
C ALA A 276 4.28 -28.38 -30.83
N LEU A 277 5.20 -29.20 -31.35
CA LEU A 277 6.64 -28.93 -31.31
C LEU A 277 7.02 -27.74 -32.20
N GLY A 278 6.45 -27.63 -33.40
CA GLY A 278 6.68 -26.49 -34.29
C GLY A 278 6.21 -25.17 -33.69
N LEU A 279 5.05 -25.16 -33.05
CA LEU A 279 4.53 -23.97 -32.37
C LEU A 279 5.35 -23.63 -31.10
N SER A 280 5.84 -24.65 -30.40
CA SER A 280 6.76 -24.48 -29.26
C SER A 280 8.10 -23.91 -29.69
N LEU A 281 8.64 -24.35 -30.83
CA LEU A 281 9.87 -23.81 -31.42
C LEU A 281 9.66 -22.35 -31.86
N ALA A 282 8.53 -22.05 -32.50
CA ALA A 282 8.18 -20.68 -32.87
C ALA A 282 8.12 -19.73 -31.66
N LEU A 283 7.59 -20.20 -30.52
CA LEU A 283 7.64 -19.44 -29.26
C LEU A 283 9.07 -19.24 -28.74
N VAL A 284 9.93 -20.25 -28.83
CA VAL A 284 11.34 -20.12 -28.40
C VAL A 284 12.09 -19.11 -29.27
N LEU A 285 11.84 -19.09 -30.57
CA LEU A 285 12.54 -18.24 -31.54
C LEU A 285 11.99 -16.81 -31.58
N PHE A 286 10.66 -16.65 -31.66
CA PHE A 286 9.98 -15.37 -31.90
C PHE A 286 9.10 -14.89 -30.74
N GLY A 287 9.01 -15.68 -29.66
CA GLY A 287 8.15 -15.37 -28.54
C GLY A 287 8.68 -14.24 -27.67
N SER A 288 7.76 -13.48 -27.09
CA SER A 288 8.03 -12.38 -26.15
C SER A 288 7.34 -12.63 -24.82
N GLY A 289 7.87 -12.04 -23.75
CA GLY A 289 7.31 -12.18 -22.41
C GLY A 289 6.35 -11.08 -21.99
N PRO A 290 5.39 -11.37 -21.09
CA PRO A 290 4.47 -10.37 -20.56
C PRO A 290 5.23 -9.35 -19.70
N ALA A 291 5.00 -8.05 -19.95
CA ALA A 291 5.49 -6.96 -19.10
C ALA A 291 6.99 -7.03 -18.74
N GLY A 292 7.83 -7.46 -19.68
CA GLY A 292 9.29 -7.57 -19.50
C GLY A 292 9.76 -8.85 -18.79
N SER A 293 8.89 -9.86 -18.63
CA SER A 293 9.28 -11.18 -18.14
C SER A 293 10.16 -11.93 -19.14
N ASP A 294 11.05 -12.77 -18.60
CA ASP A 294 11.91 -13.69 -19.32
C ASP A 294 11.18 -14.89 -19.97
N ALA A 295 9.90 -15.12 -19.64
CA ALA A 295 9.13 -16.25 -20.15
C ALA A 295 8.61 -15.99 -21.58
N LYS A 296 8.88 -16.90 -22.53
CA LYS A 296 8.52 -16.73 -23.94
C LYS A 296 7.16 -17.34 -24.27
N VAL A 297 6.08 -16.64 -23.88
CA VAL A 297 4.70 -17.17 -23.95
C VAL A 297 3.79 -16.48 -24.97
N ASN A 298 4.16 -15.32 -25.50
CA ASN A 298 3.36 -14.59 -26.50
C ASN A 298 3.96 -14.69 -27.90
N LEU A 299 3.15 -15.07 -28.89
CA LEU A 299 3.48 -15.07 -30.31
C LEU A 299 2.50 -14.16 -31.07
N LEU A 300 3.03 -13.13 -31.74
CA LEU A 300 2.23 -12.15 -32.51
C LEU A 300 1.04 -11.55 -31.72
N GLY A 301 1.23 -11.32 -30.40
CA GLY A 301 0.19 -10.78 -29.52
C GLY A 301 -0.88 -11.79 -29.05
N THR A 302 -0.70 -13.08 -29.35
CA THR A 302 -1.57 -14.18 -28.88
C THR A 302 -0.78 -15.18 -28.03
N GLN A 303 -1.47 -15.91 -27.14
CA GLN A 303 -0.87 -16.97 -26.33
C GLN A 303 -1.31 -18.33 -26.88
N PRO A 304 -0.50 -19.00 -27.71
CA PRO A 304 -0.87 -20.28 -28.32
C PRO A 304 -0.73 -21.47 -27.36
N MET A 305 -0.38 -21.24 -26.09
CA MET A 305 -0.11 -22.29 -25.10
C MET A 305 -1.26 -23.29 -24.95
N GLU A 306 -2.50 -22.82 -24.88
CA GLU A 306 -3.66 -23.72 -24.80
C GLU A 306 -3.78 -24.62 -26.04
N LEU A 307 -3.45 -24.08 -27.23
CA LEU A 307 -3.50 -24.84 -28.48
C LEU A 307 -2.43 -25.94 -28.51
N ILE A 308 -1.21 -25.65 -28.06
CA ILE A 308 -0.13 -26.65 -27.91
C ILE A 308 -0.62 -27.80 -27.03
N ARG A 309 -1.24 -27.48 -25.89
CA ARG A 309 -1.77 -28.50 -24.97
C ARG A 309 -2.88 -29.34 -25.60
N LEU A 310 -3.80 -28.72 -26.34
CA LEU A 310 -4.85 -29.45 -27.06
C LEU A 310 -4.26 -30.42 -28.10
N LEU A 311 -3.25 -29.98 -28.86
CA LEU A 311 -2.56 -30.83 -29.84
C LEU A 311 -1.84 -32.01 -29.18
N LEU A 312 -1.21 -31.79 -28.02
CA LEU A 312 -0.58 -32.87 -27.25
C LEU A 312 -1.60 -33.86 -26.70
N VAL A 313 -2.78 -33.42 -26.26
CA VAL A 313 -3.87 -34.32 -25.85
C VAL A 313 -4.32 -35.20 -27.03
N LEU A 314 -4.46 -34.62 -28.23
CA LEU A 314 -4.80 -35.36 -29.45
C LEU A 314 -3.75 -36.43 -29.79
N PHE A 315 -2.46 -36.10 -29.66
CA PHE A 315 -1.36 -37.04 -29.83
C PHE A 315 -1.41 -38.17 -28.79
N LEU A 316 -1.49 -37.84 -27.50
CA LEU A 316 -1.52 -38.82 -26.41
C LEU A 316 -2.70 -39.78 -26.56
N ALA A 317 -3.89 -39.26 -26.88
CA ALA A 317 -5.07 -40.09 -27.14
C ALA A 317 -4.86 -41.03 -28.33
N GLY A 318 -4.30 -40.54 -29.44
CA GLY A 318 -3.99 -41.33 -30.63
C GLY A 318 -3.00 -42.45 -30.34
N TYR A 319 -1.89 -42.13 -29.67
CA TYR A 319 -0.85 -43.10 -29.35
C TYR A 319 -1.32 -44.18 -28.38
N PHE A 320 -1.91 -43.79 -27.24
CA PHE A 320 -2.39 -44.77 -26.26
C PHE A 320 -3.51 -45.64 -26.84
N SER A 321 -4.40 -45.08 -27.67
CA SER A 321 -5.45 -45.89 -28.31
C SER A 321 -4.92 -46.95 -29.27
N SER A 322 -3.77 -46.71 -29.90
CA SER A 322 -3.17 -47.66 -30.85
C SER A 322 -2.31 -48.73 -30.16
N ARG A 323 -1.84 -48.47 -28.92
CA ARG A 323 -0.88 -49.34 -28.22
C ARG A 323 -1.31 -49.85 -26.85
N TRP A 324 -2.51 -49.52 -26.36
CA TRP A 324 -2.94 -49.89 -24.99
C TRP A 324 -2.97 -51.41 -24.74
N VAL A 325 -3.31 -52.21 -25.76
CA VAL A 325 -3.32 -53.68 -25.67
C VAL A 325 -1.90 -54.21 -25.46
N LEU A 326 -0.96 -53.77 -26.31
CA LEU A 326 0.46 -54.09 -26.21
C LEU A 326 1.07 -53.64 -24.86
N LEU A 327 0.63 -52.48 -24.38
CA LEU A 327 1.04 -51.95 -23.08
C LEU A 327 0.44 -52.72 -21.90
N ARG A 328 -0.53 -53.62 -22.06
CA ARG A 328 -1.15 -54.39 -20.97
C ARG A 328 -0.89 -55.90 -21.02
N GLU A 329 -0.83 -56.47 -22.22
CA GLU A 329 -0.88 -57.93 -22.43
C GLU A 329 0.49 -58.59 -22.65
N LEU A 330 1.57 -57.82 -22.83
CA LEU A 330 2.92 -58.38 -22.99
C LEU A 330 3.60 -58.57 -21.62
N ASP A 331 3.93 -59.83 -21.32
CA ASP A 331 4.54 -60.34 -20.07
C ASP A 331 5.56 -59.39 -19.43
N GLU A 332 5.36 -59.15 -18.13
CA GLU A 332 6.05 -58.13 -17.34
C GLU A 332 7.08 -58.77 -16.40
N ARG A 333 8.31 -58.23 -16.37
CA ARG A 333 9.32 -58.64 -15.40
C ARG A 333 9.21 -57.78 -14.12
N PRO A 334 9.05 -58.37 -12.92
CA PRO A 334 9.12 -57.63 -11.67
C PRO A 334 10.54 -57.06 -11.46
N LEU A 335 10.63 -55.87 -10.85
CA LEU A 335 11.89 -55.12 -10.63
C LEU A 335 12.84 -55.76 -9.59
N GLY A 336 12.43 -56.85 -8.93
CA GLY A 336 13.23 -57.59 -7.95
C GLY A 336 12.37 -58.49 -7.05
N ASP A 337 13.02 -59.37 -6.28
CA ASP A 337 12.35 -60.38 -5.42
C ASP A 337 11.83 -59.80 -4.08
N SER A 338 12.25 -58.59 -3.71
CA SER A 338 11.83 -57.90 -2.48
C SER A 338 10.32 -57.56 -2.51
N SER A 339 9.63 -57.69 -1.37
CA SER A 339 8.17 -57.52 -1.23
C SER A 339 7.63 -56.16 -1.72
N TRP A 340 8.43 -55.10 -1.61
CA TRP A 340 8.08 -53.74 -2.06
C TRP A 340 8.37 -53.49 -3.56
N LEU A 341 9.29 -54.25 -4.18
CA LEU A 341 9.65 -54.14 -5.61
C LEU A 341 8.78 -55.05 -6.50
N ARG A 342 8.15 -56.09 -5.95
CA ARG A 342 7.19 -56.96 -6.65
C ARG A 342 5.96 -56.23 -7.21
N GLY A 343 5.62 -55.06 -6.67
CA GLY A 343 4.54 -54.20 -7.15
C GLY A 343 4.92 -53.30 -8.34
N LEU A 344 6.19 -53.24 -8.73
CA LEU A 344 6.70 -52.41 -9.82
C LEU A 344 7.11 -53.32 -11.00
N ARG A 345 6.25 -53.35 -12.03
CA ARG A 345 6.47 -54.19 -13.21
C ARG A 345 6.95 -53.34 -14.38
N LEU A 346 8.17 -53.57 -14.84
CA LEU A 346 8.77 -52.75 -15.90
C LEU A 346 8.22 -53.15 -17.27
N PRO A 347 7.68 -52.20 -18.06
CA PRO A 347 7.32 -52.45 -19.45
C PRO A 347 8.56 -52.55 -20.32
N ARG A 348 8.45 -53.24 -21.47
CA ARG A 348 9.52 -53.24 -22.47
C ARG A 348 9.74 -51.82 -23.01
N LEU A 349 10.96 -51.31 -22.86
CA LEU A 349 11.32 -49.91 -23.12
C LEU A 349 10.88 -49.44 -24.52
N HIS A 350 11.03 -50.25 -25.57
CA HIS A 350 10.73 -49.86 -26.96
C HIS A 350 9.27 -49.41 -27.24
N HIS A 351 8.30 -49.80 -26.42
CA HIS A 351 6.89 -49.40 -26.60
C HIS A 351 6.50 -48.15 -25.80
N VAL A 352 7.18 -47.87 -24.70
CA VAL A 352 6.95 -46.69 -23.85
C VAL A 352 7.86 -45.54 -24.27
N LEU A 353 9.08 -45.86 -24.72
CA LEU A 353 10.14 -44.92 -25.05
C LEU A 353 9.72 -43.87 -26.09
N PRO A 354 9.02 -44.17 -27.20
CA PRO A 354 8.63 -43.13 -28.17
C PRO A 354 7.71 -42.06 -27.58
N VAL A 355 6.77 -42.46 -26.71
CA VAL A 355 5.89 -41.50 -26.04
C VAL A 355 6.58 -40.81 -24.88
N ALA A 356 7.40 -41.53 -24.12
CA ALA A 356 8.20 -40.92 -23.05
C ALA A 356 9.16 -39.86 -23.63
N ILE A 357 9.81 -40.13 -24.75
CA ILE A 357 10.64 -39.16 -25.48
C ILE A 357 9.79 -38.00 -25.97
N GLY A 358 8.65 -38.24 -26.64
CA GLY A 358 7.78 -37.17 -27.13
C GLY A 358 7.31 -36.22 -26.01
N VAL A 359 6.94 -36.78 -24.85
CA VAL A 359 6.56 -36.00 -23.66
C VAL A 359 7.77 -35.31 -23.03
N ALA A 360 8.91 -36.00 -22.89
CA ALA A 360 10.14 -35.42 -22.34
C ALA A 360 10.65 -34.25 -23.19
N VAL A 361 10.62 -34.38 -24.52
CA VAL A 361 10.96 -33.30 -25.46
C VAL A 361 9.97 -32.14 -25.30
N SER A 362 8.67 -32.42 -25.20
CA SER A 362 7.66 -31.38 -24.97
C SER A 362 7.87 -30.64 -23.64
N ILE A 363 8.17 -31.36 -22.56
CA ILE A 363 8.52 -30.79 -21.25
C ILE A 363 9.80 -29.97 -21.33
N ALA A 364 10.82 -30.45 -22.05
CA ALA A 364 12.07 -29.73 -22.26
C ALA A 364 11.84 -28.41 -23.02
N PHE A 365 10.99 -28.40 -24.05
CA PHE A 365 10.61 -27.15 -24.73
C PHE A 365 9.96 -26.15 -23.77
N PHE A 366 9.04 -26.59 -22.90
CA PHE A 366 8.43 -25.69 -21.91
C PHE A 366 9.43 -25.18 -20.86
N PHE A 367 10.39 -26.02 -20.47
CA PHE A 367 11.48 -25.62 -19.60
C PHE A 367 12.36 -24.55 -20.27
N VAL A 368 12.68 -24.69 -21.57
CA VAL A 368 13.41 -23.68 -22.36
C VAL A 368 12.61 -22.39 -22.54
N GLN A 369 11.29 -22.48 -22.69
CA GLN A 369 10.38 -21.32 -22.71
C GLN A 369 10.27 -20.62 -21.34
N ARG A 370 10.84 -21.23 -20.28
CA ARG A 370 10.76 -20.79 -18.89
C ARG A 370 9.31 -20.73 -18.37
N ASP A 371 8.45 -21.63 -18.86
CA ASP A 371 7.05 -21.77 -18.46
C ASP A 371 6.77 -23.13 -17.81
N LEU A 372 6.82 -23.17 -16.48
CA LEU A 372 6.70 -24.41 -15.70
C LEU A 372 5.25 -24.94 -15.64
N GLY A 373 4.25 -24.07 -15.74
CA GLY A 373 2.85 -24.45 -15.52
C GLY A 373 2.35 -25.51 -16.52
N PRO A 374 2.49 -25.27 -17.83
CA PRO A 374 2.15 -26.24 -18.88
C PRO A 374 2.97 -27.53 -18.79
N ALA A 375 4.24 -27.46 -18.39
CA ALA A 375 5.10 -28.63 -18.22
C ALA A 375 4.58 -29.56 -17.12
N LEU A 376 4.27 -29.01 -15.94
CA LEU A 376 3.70 -29.76 -14.82
C LEU A 376 2.34 -30.36 -15.17
N LEU A 377 1.49 -29.58 -15.84
CA LEU A 377 0.18 -30.04 -16.28
C LEU A 377 0.28 -31.18 -17.31
N LEU A 378 1.18 -31.07 -18.30
CA LEU A 378 1.41 -32.10 -19.30
C LEU A 378 1.97 -33.38 -18.66
N GLY A 379 2.92 -33.25 -17.74
CA GLY A 379 3.46 -34.37 -16.97
C GLY A 379 2.38 -35.09 -16.18
N ALA A 380 1.57 -34.35 -15.41
CA ALA A 380 0.45 -34.90 -14.65
C ALA A 380 -0.60 -35.57 -15.56
N LEU A 381 -0.91 -34.96 -16.71
CA LEU A 381 -1.83 -35.51 -17.70
C LEU A 381 -1.29 -36.82 -18.29
N PHE A 382 -0.03 -36.83 -18.71
CA PHE A 382 0.64 -38.01 -19.24
C PHE A 382 0.63 -39.15 -18.22
N LEU A 383 1.07 -38.89 -16.99
CA LEU A 383 1.11 -39.89 -15.92
C LEU A 383 -0.30 -40.42 -15.59
N SER A 384 -1.32 -39.56 -15.62
CA SER A 384 -2.72 -39.96 -15.39
C SER A 384 -3.24 -40.88 -16.51
N LEU A 385 -3.00 -40.52 -17.77
CA LEU A 385 -3.39 -41.35 -18.92
C LEU A 385 -2.59 -42.65 -18.96
N TYR A 386 -1.30 -42.61 -18.61
CA TYR A 386 -0.44 -43.78 -18.51
C TYR A 386 -0.92 -44.74 -17.42
N ALA A 387 -1.24 -44.24 -16.22
CA ALA A 387 -1.78 -45.04 -15.12
C ALA A 387 -3.08 -45.75 -15.53
N VAL A 388 -3.98 -45.03 -16.21
CA VAL A 388 -5.23 -45.61 -16.72
C VAL A 388 -4.93 -46.66 -17.79
N THR A 389 -3.98 -46.40 -18.68
CA THR A 389 -3.57 -47.33 -19.74
C THR A 389 -2.95 -48.60 -19.17
N ARG A 390 -2.13 -48.52 -18.12
CA ARG A 390 -1.41 -49.68 -17.56
C ARG A 390 -2.17 -50.42 -16.46
N ARG A 391 -3.19 -49.78 -15.84
CA ARG A 391 -3.88 -50.29 -14.65
C ARG A 391 -2.96 -50.36 -13.41
N GLU A 392 -1.80 -49.70 -13.48
CA GLU A 392 -0.77 -49.65 -12.44
C GLU A 392 -0.55 -48.20 -11.99
N VAL A 393 -0.67 -47.97 -10.69
CA VAL A 393 -0.42 -46.65 -10.08
C VAL A 393 1.04 -46.46 -9.66
N GLY A 394 1.79 -47.54 -9.44
CA GLY A 394 3.17 -47.49 -8.94
C GLY A 394 4.14 -46.73 -9.85
N LEU A 395 4.12 -47.01 -11.16
CA LEU A 395 4.95 -46.29 -12.14
C LEU A 395 4.53 -44.82 -12.31
N ALA A 396 3.24 -44.52 -12.19
CA ALA A 396 2.75 -43.15 -12.24
C ALA A 396 3.15 -42.36 -10.99
N ALA A 397 3.15 -43.01 -9.82
CA ALA A 397 3.65 -42.45 -8.57
C ALA A 397 5.17 -42.24 -8.62
N LEU A 398 5.93 -43.18 -9.19
CA LEU A 398 7.37 -43.03 -9.41
C LEU A 398 7.68 -41.91 -10.41
N GLY A 399 6.90 -41.78 -11.48
CA GLY A 399 7.00 -40.65 -12.42
C GLY A 399 6.66 -39.30 -11.76
N LEU A 400 5.66 -39.27 -10.89
CA LEU A 400 5.34 -38.07 -10.09
C LEU A 400 6.46 -37.73 -9.12
N ALA A 401 7.03 -38.74 -8.44
CA ALA A 401 8.18 -38.58 -7.57
C ALA A 401 9.41 -38.07 -8.35
N ALA A 402 9.63 -38.51 -9.58
CA ALA A 402 10.68 -38.00 -10.45
C ALA A 402 10.45 -36.53 -10.85
N VAL A 403 9.21 -36.12 -11.15
CA VAL A 403 8.86 -34.72 -11.44
C VAL A 403 9.08 -33.83 -10.20
N LEU A 404 8.65 -34.29 -9.03
CA LEU A 404 8.88 -33.59 -7.75
C LEU A 404 10.36 -33.53 -7.39
N GLY A 405 11.11 -34.61 -7.63
CA GLY A 405 12.56 -34.68 -7.44
C GLY A 405 13.31 -33.73 -8.37
N ALA A 406 12.92 -33.65 -9.64
CA ALA A 406 13.48 -32.69 -10.60
C ALA A 406 13.17 -31.24 -10.18
N PHE A 407 11.98 -30.98 -9.64
CA PHE A 407 11.60 -29.67 -9.11
C PHE A 407 12.44 -29.30 -7.86
N ALA A 408 12.62 -30.23 -6.92
CA ALA A 408 13.46 -30.04 -5.74
C ALA A 408 14.93 -29.82 -6.12
N LEU A 409 15.44 -30.60 -7.09
CA LEU A 409 16.80 -30.46 -7.60
C LEU A 409 17.00 -29.10 -8.30
N SER A 410 16.04 -28.66 -9.13
CA SER A 410 16.10 -27.35 -9.78
C SER A 410 16.12 -26.20 -8.76
N HIS A 411 15.37 -26.33 -7.66
CA HIS A 411 15.43 -25.36 -6.57
C HIS A 411 16.80 -25.37 -5.86
N ALA A 412 17.35 -26.56 -5.59
CA ALA A 412 18.67 -26.70 -4.95
C ALA A 412 19.83 -26.17 -5.81
N ILE A 413 19.76 -26.38 -7.13
CA ILE A 413 20.76 -25.89 -8.10
C ILE A 413 20.57 -24.39 -8.39
N GLY A 414 19.38 -23.83 -8.17
CA GLY A 414 19.05 -22.45 -8.46
C GLY A 414 18.87 -22.13 -9.96
N PHE A 415 18.83 -23.15 -10.82
CA PHE A 415 18.65 -23.03 -12.26
C PHE A 415 17.42 -23.82 -12.74
N PRO A 416 16.50 -23.20 -13.51
CA PRO A 416 16.49 -21.82 -13.97
C PRO A 416 15.94 -20.86 -12.89
N ARG A 417 16.43 -19.61 -12.87
CA ARG A 417 16.09 -18.61 -11.82
C ARG A 417 14.58 -18.43 -11.62
N THR A 418 13.77 -18.56 -12.66
CA THR A 418 12.31 -18.44 -12.56
C THR A 418 11.69 -19.49 -11.62
N VAL A 419 12.21 -20.72 -11.63
CA VAL A 419 11.69 -21.81 -10.79
C VAL A 419 12.11 -21.57 -9.34
N SER A 420 13.39 -21.29 -9.09
CA SER A 420 13.89 -21.04 -7.73
C SER A 420 13.19 -19.85 -7.07
N LEU A 421 12.95 -18.75 -7.81
CA LEU A 421 12.18 -17.60 -7.31
C LEU A 421 10.72 -17.98 -6.99
N ARG A 422 10.02 -18.72 -7.86
CA ARG A 422 8.64 -19.15 -7.61
C ARG A 422 8.50 -20.11 -6.43
N THR A 423 9.48 -20.99 -6.24
CA THR A 423 9.53 -21.89 -5.08
C THR A 423 9.80 -21.10 -3.79
N ALA A 424 10.72 -20.13 -3.81
CA ALA A 424 11.00 -19.29 -2.65
C ALA A 424 9.77 -18.45 -2.23
N MET A 425 9.08 -17.84 -3.21
CA MET A 425 7.82 -17.13 -2.96
C MET A 425 6.73 -18.04 -2.37
N TRP A 426 6.71 -19.32 -2.75
CA TRP A 426 5.73 -20.29 -2.26
C TRP A 426 6.04 -20.83 -0.86
N LEU A 427 7.31 -21.12 -0.56
CA LEU A 427 7.73 -21.63 0.75
C LEU A 427 7.53 -20.60 1.86
N ASP A 428 7.79 -19.32 1.56
CA ASP A 428 7.51 -18.22 2.47
C ASP A 428 6.71 -17.10 1.80
N PRO A 429 5.37 -17.24 1.68
CA PRO A 429 4.52 -16.24 1.04
C PRO A 429 4.51 -14.89 1.76
N TRP A 430 4.92 -14.87 3.03
CA TRP A 430 4.85 -13.67 3.87
C TRP A 430 6.22 -13.01 3.99
N GLU A 431 7.31 -13.76 4.14
CA GLU A 431 8.64 -13.22 4.50
C GLU A 431 9.76 -13.60 3.50
N ASN A 432 9.45 -13.84 2.22
CA ASN A 432 10.47 -14.17 1.21
C ASN A 432 11.43 -13.01 0.82
N GLY A 433 11.06 -11.74 1.06
CA GLY A 433 11.91 -10.57 0.79
C GLY A 433 12.32 -10.39 -0.68
N LEU A 434 11.60 -11.01 -1.62
CA LEU A 434 11.87 -10.88 -3.05
C LEU A 434 11.14 -9.67 -3.64
N ALA A 435 11.71 -9.07 -4.69
CA ALA A 435 11.02 -8.03 -5.46
C ALA A 435 9.77 -8.63 -6.11
N ARG A 436 8.59 -8.05 -5.83
CA ARG A 436 7.29 -8.52 -6.35
C ARG A 436 6.96 -9.97 -5.93
N GLY A 437 7.50 -10.39 -4.77
CA GLY A 437 7.34 -11.70 -4.15
C GLY A 437 6.04 -11.91 -3.37
N ASP A 438 5.17 -10.90 -3.38
CA ASP A 438 3.97 -10.73 -2.58
C ASP A 438 2.68 -11.21 -3.28
N GLN A 439 2.78 -11.76 -4.50
CA GLN A 439 1.63 -12.16 -5.31
C GLN A 439 0.70 -13.16 -4.60
N ILE A 440 1.27 -14.13 -3.88
CA ILE A 440 0.51 -15.10 -3.09
C ILE A 440 -0.13 -14.39 -1.88
N ALA A 441 0.58 -13.47 -1.22
CA ALA A 441 0.02 -12.67 -0.12
C ALA A 441 -1.21 -11.86 -0.59
N HIS A 442 -1.16 -11.24 -1.77
CA HIS A 442 -2.32 -10.54 -2.37
C HIS A 442 -3.50 -11.48 -2.64
N ALA A 443 -3.25 -12.69 -3.13
CA ALA A 443 -4.30 -13.69 -3.32
C ALA A 443 -4.96 -14.10 -1.98
N LEU A 444 -4.15 -14.38 -0.96
CA LEU A 444 -4.62 -14.75 0.38
C LEU A 444 -5.37 -13.59 1.06
N TRP A 445 -4.91 -12.36 0.90
CA TRP A 445 -5.60 -11.15 1.35
C TRP A 445 -6.97 -10.97 0.69
N ALA A 446 -7.08 -11.23 -0.62
CA ALA A 446 -8.34 -11.15 -1.34
C ALA A 446 -9.34 -12.21 -0.86
N PHE A 447 -8.91 -13.47 -0.70
CA PHE A 447 -9.76 -14.51 -0.10
C PHE A 447 -10.24 -14.11 1.30
N ALA A 448 -9.30 -13.70 2.16
CA ALA A 448 -9.60 -13.27 3.51
C ALA A 448 -10.60 -12.09 3.55
N SER A 449 -10.50 -11.16 2.58
CA SER A 449 -11.39 -9.99 2.49
C SER A 449 -12.84 -10.34 2.17
N GLY A 450 -13.08 -11.43 1.43
CA GLY A 450 -14.42 -11.88 1.05
C GLY A 450 -15.18 -12.59 2.17
N GLY A 451 -14.50 -13.27 3.09
CA GLY A 451 -15.19 -14.03 4.13
C GLY A 451 -16.11 -15.13 3.55
N LEU A 452 -17.18 -15.47 4.27
CA LEU A 452 -18.12 -16.53 3.85
C LEU A 452 -18.96 -16.13 2.62
N SER A 453 -19.58 -14.96 2.66
CA SER A 453 -20.58 -14.49 1.69
C SER A 453 -20.04 -13.54 0.62
N GLY A 454 -18.79 -13.09 0.75
CA GLY A 454 -18.18 -12.14 -0.17
C GLY A 454 -18.47 -10.70 0.21
N THR A 455 -17.78 -9.80 -0.49
CA THR A 455 -17.94 -8.35 -0.38
C THR A 455 -19.16 -7.83 -1.15
N GLY A 456 -19.74 -8.64 -2.04
CA GLY A 456 -20.80 -8.29 -2.98
C GLY A 456 -20.25 -8.00 -4.38
N LEU A 457 -20.98 -8.45 -5.42
CA LEU A 457 -20.58 -8.27 -6.83
C LEU A 457 -20.41 -6.79 -7.17
N GLY A 458 -19.23 -6.40 -7.66
CA GLY A 458 -18.93 -5.02 -7.99
C GLY A 458 -18.55 -4.11 -6.82
N LEU A 459 -18.73 -4.57 -5.57
CA LEU A 459 -18.54 -3.82 -4.32
C LEU A 459 -17.24 -4.14 -3.56
N GLY A 460 -16.43 -5.06 -4.11
CA GLY A 460 -15.08 -5.36 -3.61
C GLY A 460 -14.02 -4.41 -4.19
N ALA A 461 -12.76 -4.68 -3.87
CA ALA A 461 -11.59 -4.02 -4.45
C ALA A 461 -10.67 -5.02 -5.18
N PRO A 462 -11.18 -5.84 -6.11
CA PRO A 462 -10.37 -6.87 -6.79
C PRO A 462 -9.32 -6.27 -7.73
N ALA A 463 -9.45 -4.99 -8.08
CA ALA A 463 -8.45 -4.23 -8.86
C ALA A 463 -7.08 -4.16 -8.17
N MET A 464 -7.03 -4.34 -6.84
CA MET A 464 -5.80 -4.34 -6.04
C MET A 464 -5.01 -5.64 -6.16
N VAL A 465 -5.62 -6.72 -6.67
CA VAL A 465 -4.95 -8.01 -6.84
C VAL A 465 -4.09 -7.98 -8.12
N PRO A 466 -2.77 -8.21 -8.03
CA PRO A 466 -1.92 -8.27 -9.21
C PRO A 466 -2.40 -9.32 -10.20
N ALA A 467 -2.38 -9.04 -11.50
CA ALA A 467 -2.75 -10.01 -12.54
C ALA A 467 -4.13 -10.70 -12.32
N ALA A 468 -5.07 -10.04 -11.63
CA ALA A 468 -6.39 -10.62 -11.33
C ALA A 468 -7.25 -10.97 -12.56
N HIS A 469 -6.95 -10.40 -13.72
CA HIS A 469 -7.63 -10.70 -14.99
C HIS A 469 -7.13 -12.01 -15.64
N THR A 470 -6.03 -12.57 -15.14
CA THR A 470 -5.41 -13.82 -15.58
C THR A 470 -5.46 -14.86 -14.45
N ASP A 471 -4.32 -15.26 -13.91
CA ASP A 471 -4.07 -16.36 -13.00
C ASP A 471 -4.61 -16.15 -11.57
N LEU A 472 -4.84 -14.92 -11.11
CA LEU A 472 -5.43 -14.63 -9.78
C LEU A 472 -6.93 -14.31 -9.81
N ILE A 473 -7.65 -14.64 -10.89
CA ILE A 473 -9.11 -14.38 -11.00
C ILE A 473 -9.93 -15.09 -9.91
N LEU A 474 -9.48 -16.27 -9.45
CA LEU A 474 -10.15 -16.98 -8.35
C LEU A 474 -10.04 -16.20 -7.04
N ALA A 475 -8.91 -15.52 -6.78
CA ALA A 475 -8.77 -14.67 -5.60
C ALA A 475 -9.75 -13.49 -5.63
N ALA A 476 -9.89 -12.84 -6.80
CA ALA A 476 -10.89 -11.79 -7.01
C ALA A 476 -12.33 -12.32 -6.85
N THR A 477 -12.60 -13.52 -7.36
CA THR A 477 -13.92 -14.17 -7.22
C THR A 477 -14.23 -14.46 -5.75
N GLY A 478 -13.24 -14.93 -5.00
CA GLY A 478 -13.35 -15.17 -3.56
C GLY A 478 -13.59 -13.89 -2.75
N GLU A 479 -13.01 -12.76 -3.16
CA GLU A 479 -13.28 -11.47 -2.54
C GLU A 479 -14.75 -11.03 -2.74
N GLU A 480 -15.30 -11.13 -3.94
CA GLU A 480 -16.64 -10.61 -4.23
C GLU A 480 -17.79 -11.56 -3.89
N LEU A 481 -17.64 -12.84 -4.22
CA LEU A 481 -18.68 -13.86 -4.01
C LEU A 481 -18.44 -14.73 -2.76
N GLY A 482 -17.31 -14.53 -2.08
CA GLY A 482 -17.00 -15.26 -0.85
C GLY A 482 -16.62 -16.72 -1.08
N PHE A 483 -16.54 -17.46 0.02
CA PHE A 483 -16.31 -18.90 0.00
C PHE A 483 -17.46 -19.63 -0.71
N VAL A 484 -18.71 -19.17 -0.54
CA VAL A 484 -19.87 -19.76 -1.22
C VAL A 484 -19.75 -19.65 -2.74
N GLY A 485 -19.31 -18.51 -3.26
CA GLY A 485 -19.04 -18.33 -4.69
C GLY A 485 -17.93 -19.24 -5.22
N LEU A 486 -16.83 -19.37 -4.48
CA LEU A 486 -15.74 -20.28 -4.85
C LEU A 486 -16.20 -21.74 -4.85
N LEU A 487 -16.98 -22.14 -3.85
CA LEU A 487 -17.56 -23.48 -3.78
C LEU A 487 -18.49 -23.73 -4.99
N ALA A 488 -19.31 -22.75 -5.36
CA ALA A 488 -20.14 -22.83 -6.56
C ALA A 488 -19.29 -23.00 -7.84
N CYS A 489 -18.24 -22.18 -8.03
CA CYS A 489 -17.32 -22.31 -9.16
C CYS A 489 -16.66 -23.70 -9.21
N LEU A 490 -16.11 -24.18 -8.09
CA LEU A 490 -15.46 -25.49 -8.02
C LEU A 490 -16.45 -26.63 -8.25
N THR A 491 -17.70 -26.48 -7.81
CA THR A 491 -18.78 -27.44 -8.07
C THR A 491 -19.15 -27.50 -9.56
N LEU A 492 -19.20 -26.35 -10.24
CA LEU A 492 -19.41 -26.29 -11.69
C LEU A 492 -18.28 -26.99 -12.47
N TYR A 493 -17.01 -26.78 -12.06
CA TYR A 493 -15.90 -27.55 -12.64
C TYR A 493 -15.97 -29.04 -12.33
N ALA A 494 -16.28 -29.41 -11.08
CA ALA A 494 -16.47 -30.81 -10.70
C ALA A 494 -17.58 -31.45 -11.55
N MET A 495 -18.66 -30.72 -11.84
CA MET A 495 -19.73 -31.15 -12.73
C MET A 495 -19.23 -31.36 -14.17
N LEU A 496 -18.43 -30.45 -14.73
CA LEU A 496 -17.80 -30.65 -16.05
C LEU A 496 -16.90 -31.89 -16.07
N VAL A 497 -16.10 -32.09 -15.02
CA VAL A 497 -15.22 -33.26 -14.89
C VAL A 497 -16.04 -34.55 -14.82
N ILE A 498 -17.03 -34.63 -13.93
CA ILE A 498 -17.90 -35.81 -13.79
C ILE A 498 -18.63 -36.13 -15.10
N ARG A 499 -19.08 -35.09 -15.83
CA ARG A 499 -19.72 -35.24 -17.15
C ARG A 499 -18.73 -35.74 -18.20
N GLY A 500 -17.53 -35.18 -18.27
CA GLY A 500 -16.47 -35.63 -19.15
C GLY A 500 -16.06 -37.09 -18.91
N PHE A 501 -15.93 -37.49 -17.64
CA PHE A 501 -15.70 -38.89 -17.27
C PHE A 501 -16.86 -39.80 -17.69
N ARG A 502 -18.11 -39.35 -17.55
CA ARG A 502 -19.29 -40.09 -18.02
C ARG A 502 -19.29 -40.24 -19.55
N ILE A 503 -18.85 -39.21 -20.29
CA ILE A 503 -18.68 -39.27 -21.75
C ILE A 503 -17.60 -40.30 -22.12
N ALA A 504 -16.45 -40.26 -21.46
CA ALA A 504 -15.37 -41.24 -21.65
C ALA A 504 -15.84 -42.68 -21.34
N ARG A 505 -16.69 -42.88 -20.33
CA ARG A 505 -17.28 -44.20 -20.01
C ARG A 505 -18.22 -44.75 -21.07
N ARG A 506 -18.90 -43.86 -21.81
CA ARG A 506 -19.87 -44.25 -22.85
C ARG A 506 -19.25 -44.27 -24.25
N ALA A 507 -17.95 -43.98 -24.37
CA ALA A 507 -17.27 -43.97 -25.65
C ALA A 507 -17.25 -45.37 -26.27
N PRO A 508 -17.58 -45.51 -27.56
CA PRO A 508 -17.65 -46.82 -28.21
C PRO A 508 -16.26 -47.38 -28.58
N GLU A 509 -15.25 -46.52 -28.75
CA GLU A 509 -13.90 -46.89 -29.17
C GLU A 509 -12.83 -46.39 -28.17
N ALA A 510 -11.65 -47.05 -28.17
CA ALA A 510 -10.54 -46.68 -27.29
C ALA A 510 -10.02 -45.25 -27.57
N TYR A 511 -9.93 -44.83 -28.83
CA TYR A 511 -9.47 -43.47 -29.18
C TYR A 511 -10.40 -42.39 -28.63
N THR A 512 -11.70 -42.54 -28.84
CA THR A 512 -12.70 -41.60 -28.34
C THR A 512 -12.79 -41.61 -26.82
N MET A 513 -12.57 -42.76 -26.18
CA MET A 513 -12.43 -42.87 -24.72
C MET A 513 -11.21 -42.08 -24.20
N PHE A 514 -10.01 -42.34 -24.73
CA PHE A 514 -8.79 -41.66 -24.29
C PHE A 514 -8.81 -40.16 -24.61
N LEU A 515 -9.41 -39.76 -25.72
CA LEU A 515 -9.59 -38.34 -26.06
C LEU A 515 -10.53 -37.66 -25.08
N ALA A 516 -11.72 -38.23 -24.81
CA ALA A 516 -12.64 -37.67 -23.82
C ALA A 516 -12.00 -37.59 -22.44
N LEU A 517 -11.30 -38.65 -22.03
CA LEU A 517 -10.58 -38.69 -20.75
C LEU A 517 -9.47 -37.64 -20.69
N GLY A 518 -8.63 -37.54 -21.73
CA GLY A 518 -7.52 -36.59 -21.78
C GLY A 518 -7.96 -35.13 -21.75
N LEU A 519 -9.01 -34.78 -22.49
CA LEU A 519 -9.59 -33.42 -22.47
C LEU A 519 -10.20 -33.10 -21.10
N THR A 520 -10.90 -34.07 -20.49
CA THR A 520 -11.51 -33.91 -19.16
C THR A 520 -10.45 -33.76 -18.07
N LEU A 521 -9.40 -34.57 -18.11
CA LEU A 521 -8.26 -34.48 -17.19
C LEU A 521 -7.48 -33.18 -17.38
N GLY A 522 -7.28 -32.74 -18.62
CA GLY A 522 -6.66 -31.45 -18.92
C GLY A 522 -7.40 -30.31 -18.23
N LEU A 523 -8.74 -30.26 -18.36
CA LEU A 523 -9.57 -29.25 -17.71
C LEU A 523 -9.52 -29.35 -16.17
N GLY A 524 -9.67 -30.57 -15.63
CA GLY A 524 -9.73 -30.81 -14.18
C GLY A 524 -8.40 -30.54 -13.48
N LEU A 525 -7.30 -31.08 -14.00
CA LEU A 525 -5.96 -30.87 -13.46
C LEU A 525 -5.54 -29.40 -13.55
N GLN A 526 -5.87 -28.71 -14.65
CA GLN A 526 -5.60 -27.28 -14.79
C GLN A 526 -6.33 -26.45 -13.73
N THR A 527 -7.62 -26.74 -13.51
CA THR A 527 -8.43 -26.04 -12.51
C THR A 527 -7.88 -26.27 -11.09
N LEU A 528 -7.53 -27.52 -10.76
CA LEU A 528 -6.95 -27.86 -9.46
C LEU A 528 -5.56 -27.24 -9.26
N LEU A 529 -4.72 -27.25 -10.29
CA LEU A 529 -3.37 -26.68 -10.24
C LEU A 529 -3.41 -25.17 -9.96
N ILE A 530 -4.32 -24.45 -10.60
CA ILE A 530 -4.50 -23.01 -10.39
C ILE A 530 -5.07 -22.75 -9.00
N ALA A 531 -6.14 -23.46 -8.61
CA ALA A 531 -6.72 -23.28 -7.28
C ALA A 531 -5.72 -23.61 -6.16
N ALA A 532 -4.88 -24.62 -6.33
CA ALA A 532 -3.78 -24.94 -5.41
C ALA A 532 -2.68 -23.85 -5.42
N GLY A 533 -2.35 -23.29 -6.59
CA GLY A 533 -1.39 -22.19 -6.73
C GLY A 533 -1.84 -20.91 -6.00
N VAL A 534 -3.07 -20.47 -6.27
CA VAL A 534 -3.63 -19.23 -5.72
C VAL A 534 -3.85 -19.32 -4.20
N THR A 535 -4.05 -20.53 -3.66
CA THR A 535 -4.18 -20.79 -2.21
C THR A 535 -2.85 -21.04 -1.49
N GLY A 536 -1.74 -21.09 -2.21
CA GLY A 536 -0.41 -21.38 -1.68
C GLY A 536 -0.17 -22.84 -1.31
N LEU A 537 -0.97 -23.79 -1.82
CA LEU A 537 -0.70 -25.23 -1.70
C LEU A 537 0.39 -25.70 -2.68
N LEU A 538 0.48 -25.04 -3.83
CA LEU A 538 1.49 -25.28 -4.87
C LEU A 538 2.09 -23.92 -5.30
N PRO A 539 3.27 -23.91 -5.95
CA PRO A 539 3.83 -22.68 -6.52
C PRO A 539 2.92 -22.12 -7.63
N LEU A 540 2.91 -20.78 -7.78
CA LEU A 540 2.14 -20.11 -8.83
C LEU A 540 2.66 -20.52 -10.22
N THR A 541 1.76 -21.05 -11.04
CA THR A 541 2.11 -21.61 -12.36
C THR A 541 1.86 -20.65 -13.52
N GLY A 542 1.04 -19.61 -13.35
CA GLY A 542 0.72 -18.64 -14.39
C GLY A 542 -0.26 -19.16 -15.45
N VAL A 543 -0.96 -20.26 -15.17
CA VAL A 543 -1.93 -20.87 -16.10
C VAL A 543 -3.30 -20.19 -15.97
N VAL A 544 -4.02 -20.07 -17.08
CA VAL A 544 -5.35 -19.45 -17.14
C VAL A 544 -6.44 -20.38 -16.59
N THR A 545 -7.37 -19.84 -15.82
CA THR A 545 -8.54 -20.56 -15.31
C THR A 545 -9.58 -20.72 -16.44
N PRO A 546 -9.98 -21.95 -16.81
CA PRO A 546 -10.83 -22.16 -17.98
C PRO A 546 -12.17 -21.43 -17.92
N PHE A 547 -12.59 -20.77 -18.99
CA PHE A 547 -13.85 -19.98 -19.08
C PHE A 547 -13.96 -18.72 -18.20
N LEU A 548 -13.23 -18.63 -17.08
CA LEU A 548 -13.26 -17.48 -16.14
C LEU A 548 -12.32 -16.35 -16.55
N CYS A 549 -11.13 -16.68 -17.06
CA CYS A 549 -10.11 -15.67 -17.38
C CYS A 549 -10.40 -14.94 -18.69
N TYR A 550 -9.79 -13.75 -18.81
CA TYR A 550 -9.92 -12.86 -19.95
C TYR A 550 -9.24 -13.33 -21.26
N GLY A 551 -8.29 -14.28 -21.20
CA GLY A 551 -7.45 -14.64 -22.35
C GLY A 551 -8.23 -15.05 -23.60
N ARG A 552 -8.26 -14.18 -24.63
CA ARG A 552 -8.97 -14.42 -25.91
C ARG A 552 -8.62 -15.74 -26.57
N SER A 553 -7.32 -16.03 -26.75
CA SER A 553 -6.87 -17.29 -27.36
C SER A 553 -7.22 -18.49 -26.48
N ALA A 554 -7.11 -18.36 -25.16
CA ALA A 554 -7.43 -19.44 -24.24
C ALA A 554 -8.92 -19.81 -24.26
N GLN A 555 -9.80 -18.80 -24.23
CA GLN A 555 -11.24 -19.03 -24.35
C GLN A 555 -11.59 -19.81 -25.61
N ILE A 556 -11.01 -19.43 -26.76
CA ILE A 556 -11.25 -20.12 -28.03
C ILE A 556 -10.92 -21.61 -27.92
N ILE A 557 -9.77 -21.95 -27.33
CA ILE A 557 -9.34 -23.34 -27.18
C ILE A 557 -10.16 -24.12 -26.13
N HIS A 558 -10.60 -23.47 -25.05
CA HIS A 558 -11.47 -24.11 -24.06
C HIS A 558 -12.86 -24.42 -24.64
N PHE A 559 -13.42 -23.51 -25.44
CA PHE A 559 -14.67 -23.77 -26.16
C PHE A 559 -14.49 -24.82 -27.28
N ALA A 560 -13.36 -24.82 -27.99
CA ALA A 560 -13.02 -25.90 -28.93
C ALA A 560 -12.97 -27.26 -28.23
N THR A 561 -12.35 -27.32 -27.04
CA THR A 561 -12.28 -28.52 -26.19
C THR A 561 -13.68 -29.02 -25.81
N LEU A 562 -14.59 -28.12 -25.44
CA LEU A 562 -16.00 -28.46 -25.20
C LEU A 562 -16.70 -28.96 -26.47
N GLY A 563 -16.41 -28.38 -27.63
CA GLY A 563 -16.96 -28.82 -28.92
C GLY A 563 -16.59 -30.27 -29.24
N ILE A 564 -15.31 -30.63 -29.00
CA ILE A 564 -14.85 -32.02 -29.15
C ILE A 564 -15.58 -32.93 -28.16
N LEU A 565 -15.63 -32.58 -26.87
CA LEU A 565 -16.34 -33.36 -25.86
C LEU A 565 -17.83 -33.54 -26.18
N TRP A 566 -18.47 -32.51 -26.73
CA TRP A 566 -19.85 -32.58 -27.18
C TRP A 566 -20.02 -33.57 -28.34
N SER A 567 -19.14 -33.53 -29.35
CA SER A 567 -19.16 -34.49 -30.48
C SER A 567 -19.00 -35.94 -29.98
N LEU A 568 -18.08 -36.17 -29.04
CA LEU A 568 -17.84 -37.48 -28.44
C LEU A 568 -19.06 -37.96 -27.64
N SER A 569 -19.71 -37.07 -26.88
CA SER A 569 -20.95 -37.37 -26.18
C SER A 569 -22.08 -37.77 -27.12
N ALA A 570 -22.19 -37.09 -28.26
CA ALA A 570 -23.25 -37.33 -29.22
C ALA A 570 -23.07 -38.67 -29.95
N SER A 571 -21.82 -39.06 -30.26
CA SER A 571 -21.56 -40.39 -30.83
C SER A 571 -21.89 -41.52 -29.85
N GLY A 572 -21.47 -41.39 -28.58
CA GLY A 572 -21.75 -42.41 -27.56
C GLY A 572 -23.25 -42.61 -27.31
N ALA A 573 -24.04 -41.54 -27.33
CA ALA A 573 -25.49 -41.60 -27.20
C ALA A 573 -26.16 -42.31 -28.39
N ALA A 574 -25.69 -42.05 -29.61
CA ALA A 574 -26.19 -42.72 -30.82
C ALA A 574 -25.88 -44.23 -30.81
N ALA A 575 -24.67 -44.62 -30.39
CA ALA A 575 -24.27 -46.02 -30.28
C ALA A 575 -25.11 -46.79 -29.24
N ALA A 576 -25.37 -46.19 -28.07
CA ALA A 576 -26.18 -46.80 -27.03
C ALA A 576 -27.66 -46.99 -27.44
N GLY A 577 -28.24 -45.99 -28.13
CA GLY A 577 -29.62 -46.08 -28.64
C GLY A 577 -29.80 -47.15 -29.72
N GLY A 578 -28.81 -47.31 -30.62
CA GLY A 578 -28.83 -48.36 -31.64
C GLY A 578 -28.79 -49.77 -31.06
N ALA A 579 -28.00 -49.99 -29.99
CA ALA A 579 -27.92 -51.28 -29.31
C ALA A 579 -29.25 -51.67 -28.63
N ALA A 580 -29.91 -50.73 -27.94
CA ALA A 580 -31.19 -50.98 -27.27
C ALA A 580 -32.32 -51.32 -28.25
N VAL A 581 -32.35 -50.67 -29.43
CA VAL A 581 -33.34 -50.97 -30.49
C VAL A 581 -33.09 -52.33 -31.14
N SER A 582 -31.81 -52.71 -31.32
CA SER A 582 -31.44 -54.04 -31.83
C SER A 582 -31.85 -55.14 -30.84
N GLU A 583 -31.61 -54.93 -29.54
CA GLU A 583 -31.97 -55.87 -28.48
C GLU A 583 -33.51 -56.00 -28.33
N ALA A 584 -34.25 -54.89 -28.44
CA ALA A 584 -35.71 -54.90 -28.44
C ALA A 584 -36.31 -55.63 -29.67
N ARG A 585 -35.72 -55.43 -30.87
CA ARG A 585 -36.11 -56.18 -32.08
C ARG A 585 -35.81 -57.67 -31.97
N GLY A 586 -34.70 -58.05 -31.34
CA GLY A 586 -34.34 -59.45 -31.09
C GLY A 586 -35.31 -60.16 -30.13
N ARG A 587 -35.90 -59.45 -29.16
CA ARG A 587 -36.89 -60.00 -28.22
C ARG A 587 -38.30 -60.14 -28.81
N LEU A 588 -38.65 -59.33 -29.82
CA LEU A 588 -39.94 -59.40 -30.53
C LEU A 588 -39.98 -60.46 -31.65
N SER A 589 -38.84 -61.04 -32.04
CA SER A 589 -38.74 -62.09 -33.06
C SER A 589 -38.63 -63.49 -32.43
N LEU A 590 -39.68 -63.91 -31.71
CA LEU A 590 -39.87 -65.29 -31.24
C LEU A 590 -40.92 -66.00 -32.12
N ALA A 591 -40.60 -66.24 -33.40
CA ALA A 591 -41.26 -67.22 -34.27
C ALA A 591 -40.43 -67.43 -35.55
N GLY A 592 -39.55 -68.43 -35.58
CA GLY A 592 -38.82 -68.84 -36.79
C GLY A 592 -37.49 -69.55 -36.51
N PRO A 593 -37.06 -70.53 -37.33
CA PRO A 593 -35.84 -71.32 -37.07
C PRO A 593 -34.58 -70.45 -37.16
N ARG A 594 -33.72 -70.55 -36.15
CA ARG A 594 -32.44 -69.82 -36.07
C ARG A 594 -31.49 -70.26 -37.20
N PRO A 595 -30.90 -69.34 -37.98
CA PRO A 595 -29.62 -69.62 -38.63
C PRO A 595 -28.51 -69.63 -37.57
N ARG A 596 -27.59 -70.60 -37.67
CA ARG A 596 -26.33 -70.60 -36.93
C ARG A 596 -25.46 -69.43 -37.42
N SER A 597 -25.44 -68.32 -36.69
CA SER A 597 -24.41 -67.29 -36.77
C SER A 597 -23.66 -67.22 -35.44
N GLY A 598 -22.33 -67.10 -35.51
CA GLY A 598 -21.36 -67.24 -34.41
C GLY A 598 -21.58 -66.36 -33.17
N PRO A 599 -20.70 -66.48 -32.16
CA PRO A 599 -20.90 -65.88 -30.85
C PRO A 599 -21.16 -64.36 -30.97
N PRO A 600 -22.14 -63.81 -30.25
CA PRO A 600 -22.41 -62.38 -30.26
C PRO A 600 -21.17 -61.63 -29.80
N SER A 601 -20.63 -60.75 -30.65
CA SER A 601 -19.59 -59.81 -30.24
C SER A 601 -20.10 -59.01 -29.04
N PRO A 602 -19.46 -59.07 -27.86
CA PRO A 602 -19.88 -58.27 -26.73
C PRO A 602 -19.77 -56.80 -27.12
N ALA A 603 -20.82 -56.01 -26.87
CA ALA A 603 -20.84 -54.59 -27.15
C ALA A 603 -19.53 -53.93 -26.66
N ALA A 604 -18.69 -53.48 -27.60
CA ALA A 604 -17.39 -52.84 -27.36
C ALA A 604 -17.34 -51.87 -26.15
N PRO A 605 -18.37 -51.03 -25.87
CA PRO A 605 -18.40 -50.21 -24.66
C PRO A 605 -18.34 -50.99 -23.33
N ARG A 606 -18.92 -52.20 -23.22
CA ARG A 606 -18.84 -53.02 -21.99
C ARG A 606 -17.43 -53.56 -21.75
N ALA A 607 -16.72 -53.95 -22.81
CA ALA A 607 -15.35 -54.46 -22.71
C ALA A 607 -14.38 -53.36 -22.22
N LEU A 608 -14.49 -52.14 -22.77
CA LEU A 608 -13.72 -50.98 -22.29
C LEU A 608 -14.09 -50.59 -20.86
N ASP A 609 -15.38 -50.65 -20.47
CA ASP A 609 -15.78 -50.31 -19.09
C ASP A 609 -15.19 -51.28 -18.06
N LEU A 610 -15.17 -52.58 -18.36
CA LEU A 610 -14.53 -53.61 -17.52
C LEU A 610 -12.99 -53.43 -17.47
N ALA A 611 -12.37 -53.15 -18.61
CA ALA A 611 -10.93 -52.99 -18.72
C ALA A 611 -10.40 -51.73 -18.00
N PHE A 612 -11.16 -50.64 -17.99
CA PHE A 612 -10.71 -49.33 -17.50
C PHE A 612 -11.54 -48.77 -16.33
N GLY A 613 -12.58 -49.46 -15.85
CA GLY A 613 -13.50 -48.98 -14.79
C GLY A 613 -12.79 -48.64 -13.48
N ARG A 614 -12.09 -49.61 -12.89
CA ARG A 614 -11.32 -49.44 -11.64
C ARG A 614 -10.30 -48.28 -11.68
N PRO A 615 -9.35 -48.21 -12.63
CA PRO A 615 -8.36 -47.14 -12.65
C PRO A 615 -8.96 -45.75 -12.89
N ARG A 616 -10.01 -45.63 -13.71
CA ARG A 616 -10.73 -44.36 -13.91
C ARG A 616 -11.44 -43.90 -12.62
N GLY A 617 -12.05 -44.83 -11.88
CA GLY A 617 -12.66 -44.55 -10.58
C GLY A 617 -11.64 -44.07 -9.55
N ALA A 618 -10.47 -44.73 -9.48
CA ALA A 618 -9.37 -44.30 -8.61
C ALA A 618 -8.87 -42.89 -8.98
N LEU A 619 -8.72 -42.59 -10.27
CA LEU A 619 -8.31 -41.26 -10.71
C LEU A 619 -9.32 -40.17 -10.34
N LEU A 620 -10.63 -40.44 -10.50
CA LEU A 620 -11.67 -39.51 -10.07
C LEU A 620 -11.64 -39.29 -8.54
N ALA A 621 -11.37 -40.35 -7.77
CA ALA A 621 -11.20 -40.25 -6.31
C ALA A 621 -9.98 -39.40 -5.93
N VAL A 622 -8.84 -39.56 -6.62
CA VAL A 622 -7.63 -38.73 -6.42
C VAL A 622 -7.91 -37.26 -6.73
N LEU A 623 -8.59 -36.96 -7.85
CA LEU A 623 -9.00 -35.59 -8.18
C LEU A 623 -9.97 -35.02 -7.14
N GLY A 624 -10.90 -35.83 -6.65
CA GLY A 624 -11.82 -35.48 -5.57
C GLY A 624 -11.10 -35.16 -4.25
N ALA A 625 -10.14 -36.00 -3.86
CA ALA A 625 -9.31 -35.76 -2.68
C ALA A 625 -8.48 -34.48 -2.81
N ALA A 626 -7.85 -34.24 -3.97
CA ALA A 626 -7.13 -33.01 -4.24
C ALA A 626 -8.05 -31.77 -4.18
N ALA A 627 -9.27 -31.87 -4.72
CA ALA A 627 -10.27 -30.81 -4.62
C ALA A 627 -10.67 -30.53 -3.16
N LEU A 628 -10.84 -31.56 -2.34
CA LEU A 628 -11.14 -31.42 -0.91
C LEU A 628 -10.00 -30.75 -0.13
N VAL A 629 -8.74 -31.05 -0.45
CA VAL A 629 -7.57 -30.37 0.14
C VAL A 629 -7.58 -28.86 -0.20
N VAL A 630 -7.85 -28.53 -1.47
CA VAL A 630 -7.99 -27.13 -1.91
C VAL A 630 -9.15 -26.44 -1.19
N LEU A 631 -10.31 -27.08 -1.09
CA LEU A 631 -11.48 -26.55 -0.38
C LEU A 631 -11.20 -26.36 1.12
N GLY A 632 -10.51 -27.29 1.76
CA GLY A 632 -10.10 -27.19 3.16
C GLY A 632 -9.12 -26.04 3.39
N LYS A 633 -8.19 -25.81 2.46
CA LYS A 633 -7.30 -24.64 2.52
C LYS A 633 -8.08 -23.33 2.33
N LEU A 634 -9.02 -23.29 1.38
CA LEU A 634 -9.87 -22.12 1.15
C LEU A 634 -10.71 -21.80 2.38
N SER A 635 -11.41 -22.77 2.96
CA SER A 635 -12.21 -22.55 4.18
C SER A 635 -11.33 -22.10 5.35
N TRP A 636 -10.12 -22.66 5.48
CA TRP A 636 -9.16 -22.24 6.51
C TRP A 636 -8.75 -20.77 6.37
N VAL A 637 -8.40 -20.33 5.15
CA VAL A 637 -7.94 -18.95 4.89
C VAL A 637 -9.09 -17.96 4.93
N GLN A 638 -10.21 -18.30 4.30
CA GLN A 638 -11.31 -17.38 4.02
C GLN A 638 -12.38 -17.34 5.10
N VAL A 639 -12.50 -18.40 5.91
CA VAL A 639 -13.50 -18.49 6.98
C VAL A 639 -12.82 -18.56 8.35
N ALA A 640 -11.98 -19.57 8.60
CA ALA A 640 -11.45 -19.81 9.94
C ALA A 640 -10.39 -18.78 10.40
N ARG A 641 -9.53 -18.30 9.49
CA ARG A 641 -8.46 -17.33 9.78
C ARG A 641 -8.59 -16.02 9.01
N ALA A 642 -9.79 -15.70 8.54
CA ALA A 642 -10.04 -14.56 7.65
C ALA A 642 -9.43 -13.26 8.19
N ASP A 643 -9.72 -12.88 9.42
CA ASP A 643 -9.26 -11.59 9.97
C ASP A 643 -7.76 -11.55 10.23
N ARG A 644 -7.19 -12.66 10.75
CA ARG A 644 -5.73 -12.78 10.96
C ARG A 644 -4.96 -12.72 9.66
N THR A 645 -5.44 -13.39 8.62
CA THR A 645 -4.81 -13.33 7.29
C THR A 645 -4.99 -11.95 6.67
N PHE A 646 -6.16 -11.32 6.83
CA PHE A 646 -6.46 -10.01 6.27
C PHE A 646 -5.54 -8.89 6.81
N ALA A 647 -5.18 -8.94 8.10
CA ALA A 647 -4.32 -7.95 8.77
C ALA A 647 -2.81 -8.25 8.71
N ARG A 648 -2.41 -9.47 8.31
CA ARG A 648 -0.99 -9.87 8.30
C ARG A 648 -0.21 -9.10 7.23
N GLY A 649 0.98 -8.58 7.61
CA GLY A 649 1.91 -7.95 6.68
C GLY A 649 2.81 -8.97 5.95
N SER A 650 3.29 -8.59 4.76
CA SER A 650 4.24 -9.35 3.95
C SER A 650 5.51 -8.52 3.69
N LEU A 651 6.69 -9.11 3.89
CA LEU A 651 7.98 -8.49 3.63
C LEU A 651 8.30 -8.53 2.13
N ALA A 652 8.42 -7.37 1.51
CA ALA A 652 8.77 -7.23 0.10
C ALA A 652 9.92 -6.23 -0.10
N LEU A 653 10.72 -6.45 -1.15
CA LEU A 653 11.72 -5.49 -1.61
C LEU A 653 11.04 -4.36 -2.39
N GLN A 654 11.21 -3.13 -1.93
CA GLN A 654 10.65 -1.93 -2.52
C GLN A 654 11.54 -1.42 -3.68
N ALA A 655 11.01 -0.48 -4.48
CA ALA A 655 11.72 0.04 -5.66
C ALA A 655 12.98 0.86 -5.32
N ASP A 656 13.07 1.37 -4.08
CA ASP A 656 14.26 2.03 -3.52
C ASP A 656 15.37 1.04 -3.11
N GLY A 657 15.12 -0.27 -3.24
CA GLY A 657 16.06 -1.32 -2.85
C GLY A 657 16.00 -1.70 -1.38
N GLU A 658 15.04 -1.16 -0.61
CA GLU A 658 14.87 -1.47 0.81
C GLU A 658 13.77 -2.51 1.06
N HIS A 659 13.98 -3.40 2.03
CA HIS A 659 12.97 -4.35 2.48
C HIS A 659 12.01 -3.68 3.47
N ARG A 660 10.70 -3.76 3.22
CA ARG A 660 9.67 -3.23 4.13
C ARG A 660 8.46 -4.16 4.19
N PHE A 661 7.78 -4.17 5.34
CA PHE A 661 6.48 -4.81 5.45
C PHE A 661 5.44 -4.03 4.65
N GLU A 662 4.87 -4.70 3.67
CA GLU A 662 3.67 -4.29 2.95
C GLU A 662 2.44 -4.89 3.61
N TYR A 663 1.36 -4.11 3.65
CA TYR A 663 0.10 -4.49 4.26
C TYR A 663 -1.00 -4.50 3.21
N ASN A 664 -2.06 -5.25 3.50
CA ASN A 664 -3.21 -5.34 2.62
C ASN A 664 -3.71 -3.95 2.19
N PRO A 665 -3.70 -3.63 0.88
CA PRO A 665 -4.09 -2.31 0.37
C PRO A 665 -5.49 -1.89 0.80
N ARG A 666 -6.39 -2.85 1.07
CA ARG A 666 -7.77 -2.60 1.53
C ARG A 666 -7.81 -1.96 2.92
N LEU A 667 -6.93 -2.38 3.83
CA LEU A 667 -6.84 -1.76 5.16
C LEU A 667 -6.30 -0.33 5.08
N ARG A 668 -5.38 -0.06 4.15
CA ARG A 668 -4.90 1.30 3.88
C ARG A 668 -5.99 2.20 3.30
N LEU A 669 -6.82 1.68 2.40
CA LEU A 669 -7.98 2.42 1.88
C LEU A 669 -8.97 2.80 2.99
N VAL A 670 -9.24 1.85 3.89
CA VAL A 670 -10.12 2.09 5.03
C VAL A 670 -9.51 3.10 6.00
N ALA A 671 -8.22 2.98 6.32
CA ALA A 671 -7.50 3.94 7.16
C ALA A 671 -7.56 5.36 6.59
N ALA A 672 -7.38 5.51 5.28
CA ALA A 672 -7.42 6.81 4.60
C ALA A 672 -8.81 7.47 4.61
N GLN A 673 -9.88 6.71 4.84
CA GLN A 673 -11.23 7.25 4.97
C GLN A 673 -11.54 7.75 6.38
N ILE A 674 -10.69 7.44 7.37
CA ILE A 674 -10.86 7.91 8.74
C ILE A 674 -10.35 9.35 8.81
N PRO A 675 -11.21 10.35 9.02
CA PRO A 675 -10.72 11.71 9.20
C PRO A 675 -9.88 11.76 10.47
N ARG A 676 -8.69 12.35 10.38
CA ARG A 676 -7.89 12.65 11.57
C ARG A 676 -8.64 13.65 12.45
N GLY A 677 -8.54 13.46 13.75
CA GLY A 677 -9.13 14.36 14.74
C GLY A 677 -8.57 15.78 14.67
N ASN A 678 -9.34 16.72 15.21
CA ASN A 678 -8.99 18.13 15.24
C ASN A 678 -8.01 18.41 16.38
N VAL A 679 -7.09 19.35 16.16
CA VAL A 679 -6.21 19.87 17.21
C VAL A 679 -6.68 21.26 17.60
N PHE A 680 -6.96 21.46 18.88
CA PHE A 680 -7.42 22.72 19.43
C PHE A 680 -6.38 23.34 20.36
N ASP A 681 -6.39 24.66 20.49
CA ASP A 681 -5.71 25.38 21.57
C ASP A 681 -6.50 25.24 22.89
N ARG A 682 -5.96 25.76 23.99
CA ARG A 682 -6.58 25.67 25.31
C ARG A 682 -7.97 26.34 25.42
N ASN A 683 -8.28 27.25 24.50
CA ASN A 683 -9.52 28.02 24.45
C ASN A 683 -10.51 27.48 23.40
N GLY A 684 -10.20 26.35 22.74
CA GLY A 684 -11.04 25.74 21.71
C GLY A 684 -10.88 26.34 20.31
N VAL A 685 -9.83 27.13 20.06
CA VAL A 685 -9.46 27.62 18.72
C VAL A 685 -8.83 26.49 17.92
N LEU A 686 -9.22 26.34 16.65
CA LEU A 686 -8.77 25.25 15.80
C LEU A 686 -7.36 25.52 15.27
N LEU A 687 -6.42 24.63 15.58
CA LEU A 687 -5.01 24.70 15.19
C LEU A 687 -4.67 23.77 14.01
N ALA A 688 -5.37 22.63 13.90
CA ALA A 688 -5.28 21.72 12.76
C ALA A 688 -6.58 20.96 12.53
N THR A 689 -6.94 20.73 11.27
CA THR A 689 -8.13 19.93 10.90
C THR A 689 -7.96 19.24 9.55
N SER A 690 -8.65 18.11 9.36
CA SER A 690 -8.78 17.45 8.05
C SER A 690 -10.04 17.87 7.28
N ARG A 691 -10.86 18.76 7.84
CA ARG A 691 -12.11 19.21 7.22
C ARG A 691 -12.05 20.69 6.91
N TRP A 692 -12.04 21.03 5.62
CA TRP A 692 -12.09 22.42 5.16
C TRP A 692 -13.28 23.20 5.76
N LYS A 693 -14.44 22.53 5.91
CA LYS A 693 -15.64 23.11 6.48
C LYS A 693 -15.44 23.64 7.92
N ASP A 694 -14.65 22.94 8.73
CA ASP A 694 -14.42 23.33 10.12
C ASP A 694 -13.68 24.69 10.20
N LEU A 695 -12.86 25.03 9.19
CA LEU A 695 -12.21 26.33 9.07
C LEU A 695 -13.16 27.40 8.53
N THR A 696 -13.94 27.08 7.50
CA THR A 696 -14.88 28.05 6.91
C THR A 696 -15.96 28.49 7.89
N ASP A 697 -16.46 27.55 8.69
CA ASP A 697 -17.48 27.82 9.71
C ASP A 697 -16.94 28.75 10.83
N ARG A 698 -15.61 28.81 11.00
CA ARG A 698 -14.91 29.63 12.00
C ARG A 698 -14.07 30.77 11.40
N ARG A 699 -14.33 31.13 10.14
CA ARG A 699 -13.53 32.12 9.40
C ARG A 699 -13.41 33.45 10.15
N SER A 700 -14.51 33.99 10.67
CA SER A 700 -14.53 35.26 11.41
C SER A 700 -13.67 35.24 12.67
N ASP A 701 -13.57 34.08 13.34
CA ASP A 701 -12.76 33.94 14.55
C ASP A 701 -11.28 33.90 14.22
N LEU A 702 -10.92 33.22 13.13
CA LEU A 702 -9.55 33.11 12.64
C LEU A 702 -9.05 34.45 12.05
N GLU A 703 -9.90 35.18 11.32
CA GLU A 703 -9.58 36.51 10.78
C GLU A 703 -9.32 37.51 11.91
N ARG A 704 -10.08 37.47 13.01
CA ARG A 704 -9.82 38.28 14.22
C ARG A 704 -8.47 37.97 14.87
N LEU A 705 -7.93 36.77 14.65
CA LEU A 705 -6.61 36.34 15.12
C LEU A 705 -5.51 36.60 14.07
N GLY A 706 -5.82 37.27 12.96
CA GLY A 706 -4.87 37.64 11.91
C GLY A 706 -4.56 36.53 10.90
N VAL A 707 -5.42 35.51 10.80
CA VAL A 707 -5.27 34.43 9.82
C VAL A 707 -6.02 34.77 8.54
N ASP A 708 -5.29 34.83 7.42
CA ASP A 708 -5.86 34.83 6.07
C ASP A 708 -5.95 33.38 5.58
N LEU A 709 -7.14 32.80 5.65
CA LEU A 709 -7.38 31.39 5.31
C LEU A 709 -7.03 31.06 3.85
N ASP A 710 -7.25 31.99 2.93
CA ASP A 710 -7.09 31.75 1.50
C ASP A 710 -5.60 31.77 1.09
N ARG A 711 -4.75 32.39 1.91
CA ARG A 711 -3.29 32.28 1.82
C ARG A 711 -2.71 31.14 2.64
N ALA A 712 -3.31 30.81 3.78
CA ALA A 712 -2.76 29.85 4.73
C ALA A 712 -2.98 28.39 4.33
N CYS A 713 -4.10 28.07 3.68
CA CYS A 713 -4.51 26.69 3.40
C CYS A 713 -5.20 26.57 2.02
N LEU A 714 -5.04 25.43 1.35
CA LEU A 714 -5.85 25.10 0.18
C LEU A 714 -6.99 24.18 0.58
N ALA A 715 -8.18 24.39 0.01
CA ALA A 715 -9.35 23.54 0.25
C ALA A 715 -9.13 22.06 -0.15
N THR A 716 -8.13 21.78 -0.99
CA THR A 716 -7.76 20.44 -1.45
C THR A 716 -6.72 19.75 -0.58
N ASP A 717 -6.16 20.42 0.43
CA ASP A 717 -5.17 19.79 1.30
C ASP A 717 -5.81 18.71 2.19
N GLU A 718 -5.12 17.60 2.41
CA GLU A 718 -5.58 16.49 3.28
C GLU A 718 -5.62 16.89 4.76
N ARG A 719 -4.85 17.92 5.12
CA ARG A 719 -4.70 18.46 6.46
C ARG A 719 -4.43 19.97 6.36
N HIS A 720 -5.17 20.76 7.13
CA HIS A 720 -5.11 22.22 7.13
C HIS A 720 -4.55 22.76 8.44
N TYR A 721 -3.64 23.72 8.35
CA TYR A 721 -2.96 24.38 9.47
C TYR A 721 -3.13 25.91 9.38
N PRO A 722 -4.21 26.50 9.94
CA PRO A 722 -4.52 27.93 9.78
C PRO A 722 -3.39 28.88 10.22
N PHE A 723 -2.60 28.51 11.23
CA PHE A 723 -1.49 29.33 11.73
C PHE A 723 -0.13 29.01 11.10
N GLY A 724 -0.08 28.02 10.20
CA GLY A 724 1.10 27.64 9.42
C GLY A 724 2.39 27.55 10.24
N GLY A 725 3.39 28.32 9.81
CA GLY A 725 4.72 28.40 10.44
C GLY A 725 4.73 28.72 11.94
N LEU A 726 3.77 29.51 12.42
CA LEU A 726 3.72 29.94 13.84
C LEU A 726 3.49 28.77 14.81
N THR A 727 2.85 27.72 14.32
CA THR A 727 2.58 26.49 15.07
C THR A 727 3.40 25.30 14.57
N TYR A 728 4.27 25.49 13.57
CA TYR A 728 5.00 24.40 12.93
C TYR A 728 5.87 23.63 13.91
N HIS A 729 6.66 24.30 14.76
CA HIS A 729 7.53 23.60 15.70
C HIS A 729 6.70 22.77 16.70
N LEU A 730 5.48 23.18 17.03
CA LEU A 730 4.58 22.46 17.94
C LEU A 730 3.85 21.30 17.25
N LEU A 731 3.16 21.58 16.15
CA LEU A 731 2.27 20.64 15.48
C LEU A 731 3.02 19.71 14.52
N GLY A 732 4.08 20.22 13.88
CA GLY A 732 4.62 19.67 12.65
C GLY A 732 3.74 19.99 11.44
N ASP A 733 4.09 19.41 10.30
CA ASP A 733 3.28 19.49 9.09
C ASP A 733 3.20 18.11 8.43
N LEU A 734 1.99 17.52 8.43
CA LEU A 734 1.73 16.21 7.83
C LEU A 734 1.79 16.23 6.30
N VAL A 735 1.52 17.39 5.68
CA VAL A 735 1.45 17.57 4.22
C VAL A 735 2.86 17.55 3.63
N SER A 736 3.78 18.36 4.16
CA SER A 736 5.16 18.40 3.65
C SER A 736 6.11 17.42 4.33
N ARG A 737 5.82 17.03 5.58
CA ARG A 737 6.70 16.22 6.44
C ARG A 737 8.16 16.73 6.50
N ARG A 738 8.35 18.04 6.35
CA ARG A 738 9.66 18.67 6.56
C ARG A 738 10.14 18.41 7.98
N ASN A 739 11.41 18.08 8.13
CA ASN A 739 12.06 17.78 9.41
C ASN A 739 11.36 16.67 10.25
N TRP A 740 10.48 15.86 9.65
CA TRP A 740 9.60 14.93 10.37
C TRP A 740 10.33 13.78 11.06
N GLY A 741 11.54 13.44 10.61
CA GLY A 741 12.36 12.38 11.21
C GLY A 741 13.47 12.89 12.14
N ALA A 742 13.62 14.20 12.31
CA ALA A 742 14.74 14.75 13.06
C ALA A 742 14.60 14.53 14.57
N THR A 743 15.71 14.18 15.22
CA THR A 743 15.76 13.84 16.66
C THR A 743 15.52 15.04 17.56
N ASN A 744 15.78 16.26 17.07
CA ASN A 744 15.57 17.53 17.76
C ASN A 744 14.18 18.15 17.49
N THR A 745 13.16 17.31 17.30
CA THR A 745 11.77 17.76 17.08
C THR A 745 10.82 16.96 17.94
N SER A 746 9.72 17.58 18.37
CA SER A 746 8.57 16.89 18.98
C SER A 746 7.28 17.50 18.44
N PHE A 747 6.76 16.89 17.39
CA PHE A 747 5.56 17.32 16.68
C PHE A 747 4.33 16.58 17.19
N VAL A 748 3.30 17.31 17.60
CA VAL A 748 2.04 16.73 18.10
C VAL A 748 1.44 15.77 17.07
N GLU A 749 1.43 16.14 15.78
CA GLU A 749 0.86 15.31 14.69
C GLU A 749 1.66 14.02 14.43
N ARG A 750 2.91 13.93 14.91
CA ARG A 750 3.76 12.72 14.86
C ARG A 750 3.62 11.90 16.13
N SER A 751 3.78 12.54 17.28
CA SER A 751 3.81 11.88 18.60
C SER A 751 2.44 11.30 18.99
N HIS A 752 1.35 11.87 18.48
CA HIS A 752 -0.03 11.47 18.78
C HIS A 752 -0.78 10.94 17.56
N ASP A 753 -0.07 10.42 16.55
CA ASP A 753 -0.68 9.88 15.32
C ASP A 753 -1.76 8.84 15.63
N ALA A 754 -1.45 7.86 16.47
CA ALA A 754 -2.39 6.80 16.87
C ALA A 754 -3.69 7.33 17.51
N PHE A 755 -3.58 8.42 18.29
CA PHE A 755 -4.75 9.06 18.89
C PHE A 755 -5.55 9.85 17.85
N LEU A 756 -4.87 10.67 17.04
CA LEU A 756 -5.49 11.50 16.01
C LEU A 756 -6.14 10.66 14.89
N SER A 757 -5.57 9.50 14.57
CA SER A 757 -6.12 8.54 13.60
C SER A 757 -7.29 7.72 14.17
N GLY A 758 -7.40 7.61 15.50
CA GLY A 758 -8.39 6.78 16.20
C GLY A 758 -8.04 5.28 16.26
N PHE A 759 -6.86 4.90 15.77
CA PHE A 759 -6.35 3.54 15.87
C PHE A 759 -4.84 3.53 16.05
N ASP A 760 -4.36 2.65 16.93
CA ASP A 760 -2.93 2.36 17.07
C ASP A 760 -2.57 1.22 16.11
N ASP A 761 -1.51 1.41 15.34
CA ASP A 761 -0.96 0.38 14.47
C ASP A 761 0.08 -0.50 15.19
N HIS A 762 0.25 -0.35 16.51
CA HIS A 762 1.12 -1.14 17.39
C HIS A 762 2.47 -1.45 16.75
N ALA A 763 3.15 -0.41 16.27
CA ALA A 763 4.39 -0.56 15.53
C ALA A 763 5.51 -1.15 16.42
N THR A 764 5.97 -2.35 16.06
CA THR A 764 7.04 -3.10 16.75
C THR A 764 8.28 -3.19 15.86
N VAL A 765 9.46 -3.06 16.45
CA VAL A 765 10.71 -3.29 15.73
C VAL A 765 11.05 -4.77 15.79
N VAL A 766 11.14 -5.41 14.63
CA VAL A 766 11.49 -6.83 14.48
C VAL A 766 12.86 -6.93 13.82
N THR A 767 13.72 -7.79 14.34
CA THR A 767 15.02 -8.10 13.71
C THR A 767 14.84 -9.30 12.80
N LEU A 768 15.02 -9.10 11.49
CA LEU A 768 14.98 -10.14 10.47
C LEU A 768 16.35 -10.28 9.82
N ARG A 769 16.73 -11.51 9.45
CA ARG A 769 17.95 -11.71 8.66
C ARG A 769 17.63 -11.41 7.19
N ASP A 770 18.42 -10.55 6.57
CA ASP A 770 18.32 -10.26 5.14
C ASP A 770 18.41 -11.58 4.34
N PRO A 771 17.43 -11.91 3.49
CA PRO A 771 17.46 -13.15 2.71
C PRO A 771 18.67 -13.26 1.77
N ALA A 772 19.23 -12.14 1.32
CA ALA A 772 20.36 -12.08 0.41
C ALA A 772 21.72 -11.98 1.14
N THR A 773 21.85 -11.10 2.14
CA THR A 773 23.15 -10.88 2.83
C THR A 773 23.29 -11.69 4.12
N ARG A 774 22.20 -12.26 4.64
CA ARG A 774 22.08 -12.91 5.96
C ARG A 774 22.39 -12.03 7.17
N GLU A 775 22.59 -10.73 6.97
CA GLU A 775 22.81 -9.77 8.03
C GLU A 775 21.51 -9.44 8.78
N PRO A 776 21.56 -9.23 10.10
CA PRO A 776 20.39 -8.82 10.86
C PRO A 776 19.99 -7.37 10.53
N ARG A 777 18.78 -7.19 10.01
CA ARG A 777 18.16 -5.88 9.78
C ARG A 777 17.02 -5.64 10.77
N ARG A 778 16.91 -4.42 11.29
CA ARG A 778 15.79 -3.99 12.15
C ARG A 778 14.72 -3.34 11.28
N LEU A 779 13.52 -3.91 11.27
CA LEU A 779 12.40 -3.48 10.44
C LEU A 779 11.17 -3.18 11.30
N LEU A 780 10.34 -2.23 10.86
CA LEU A 780 9.11 -1.86 11.55
C LEU A 780 7.96 -2.75 11.08
N ARG A 781 7.32 -3.47 12.01
CA ARG A 781 6.11 -4.26 11.79
C ARG A 781 4.96 -3.68 12.59
N ARG A 782 3.92 -3.25 11.88
CA ARG A 782 2.63 -2.75 12.35
C ARG A 782 1.57 -3.86 12.41
N ASP A 783 0.59 -3.69 13.27
CA ASP A 783 -0.66 -4.45 13.37
C ASP A 783 -1.84 -3.55 12.99
N LEU A 784 -2.51 -3.89 11.89
CA LEU A 784 -3.69 -3.16 11.40
C LEU A 784 -5.00 -3.89 11.71
N SER A 785 -4.99 -4.84 12.66
CA SER A 785 -6.16 -5.62 13.06
C SER A 785 -7.33 -4.77 13.55
N GLY A 786 -7.06 -3.63 14.19
CA GLY A 786 -8.08 -2.67 14.64
C GLY A 786 -8.94 -2.08 13.52
N LEU A 787 -8.49 -2.15 12.27
CA LEU A 787 -9.21 -1.64 11.09
C LEU A 787 -10.09 -2.69 10.39
N VAL A 788 -9.95 -3.97 10.75
CA VAL A 788 -10.70 -5.08 10.14
C VAL A 788 -12.22 -4.88 10.21
N PRO A 789 -12.82 -4.44 11.34
CA PRO A 789 -14.27 -4.27 11.43
C PRO A 789 -14.83 -3.25 10.45
N LEU A 790 -14.06 -2.20 10.17
CA LEU A 790 -14.44 -1.14 9.23
C LEU A 790 -14.54 -1.66 7.79
N TRP A 791 -13.77 -2.69 7.42
CA TRP A 791 -13.92 -3.36 6.13
C TRP A 791 -15.09 -4.35 6.11
N ARG A 792 -15.22 -5.15 7.17
CA ARG A 792 -16.26 -6.20 7.29
C ARG A 792 -17.66 -5.62 7.22
N HIS A 793 -17.89 -4.54 7.96
CA HIS A 793 -19.20 -3.90 8.10
C HIS A 793 -19.26 -2.53 7.40
N ARG A 794 -18.48 -2.35 6.33
CA ARG A 794 -18.40 -1.07 5.61
C ARG A 794 -19.73 -0.56 5.05
N HIS A 795 -20.69 -1.47 4.82
CA HIS A 795 -22.05 -1.15 4.36
C HIS A 795 -23.06 -1.05 5.50
N GLU A 796 -22.64 -1.26 6.74
CA GLU A 796 -23.45 -1.25 7.96
C GLU A 796 -22.87 -0.23 8.96
N PRO A 797 -23.00 1.08 8.71
CA PRO A 797 -22.40 2.10 9.57
C PRO A 797 -22.92 2.06 11.02
N GLY A 798 -24.10 1.48 11.24
CA GLY A 798 -24.68 1.26 12.57
C GLY A 798 -24.10 0.08 13.35
N HIS A 799 -23.26 -0.77 12.74
CA HIS A 799 -22.74 -1.96 13.39
C HIS A 799 -21.92 -1.61 14.64
N PRO A 800 -22.08 -2.31 15.79
CA PRO A 800 -21.40 -1.98 17.04
C PRO A 800 -19.89 -1.84 16.90
N SER A 801 -19.24 -2.74 16.16
CA SER A 801 -17.79 -2.70 15.93
C SER A 801 -17.32 -1.52 15.08
N VAL A 802 -18.14 -1.04 14.14
CA VAL A 802 -17.82 0.16 13.34
C VAL A 802 -17.98 1.40 14.20
N ARG A 803 -19.09 1.49 14.94
CA ARG A 803 -19.33 2.55 15.90
C ARG A 803 -18.21 2.63 16.93
N ALA A 804 -17.76 1.50 17.47
CA ALA A 804 -16.68 1.46 18.46
C ALA A 804 -15.34 2.03 17.97
N VAL A 805 -15.07 1.99 16.65
CA VAL A 805 -13.88 2.63 16.07
C VAL A 805 -14.17 4.09 15.71
N MET A 806 -15.32 4.38 15.10
CA MET A 806 -15.67 5.73 14.61
C MET A 806 -16.06 6.71 15.72
N SER A 807 -16.59 6.24 16.85
CA SER A 807 -17.02 7.07 17.98
C SER A 807 -15.90 7.42 18.96
N ARG A 808 -14.68 6.93 18.73
CA ARG A 808 -13.53 7.29 19.56
C ARG A 808 -13.26 8.78 19.44
N SER A 809 -13.05 9.43 20.59
CA SER A 809 -12.53 10.80 20.60
C SER A 809 -11.15 10.79 19.96
N ARG A 810 -10.98 11.62 18.94
CA ARG A 810 -9.72 11.82 18.21
C ARG A 810 -9.22 13.26 18.35
N ASP A 811 -10.03 14.11 18.97
CA ASP A 811 -9.75 15.53 19.09
C ASP A 811 -8.82 15.76 20.28
N LEU A 812 -7.76 16.52 20.02
CA LEU A 812 -6.68 16.77 20.97
C LEU A 812 -6.65 18.25 21.32
N THR A 813 -6.53 18.56 22.61
CA THR A 813 -6.43 19.94 23.09
C THR A 813 -5.00 20.20 23.57
N LEU A 814 -4.38 21.25 23.05
CA LEU A 814 -3.08 21.74 23.50
C LEU A 814 -3.22 22.68 24.70
N THR A 815 -2.15 22.82 25.46
CA THR A 815 -2.01 23.77 26.56
C THR A 815 -1.72 25.20 26.07
N ILE A 816 -1.29 25.32 24.80
CA ILE A 816 -0.97 26.57 24.13
C ILE A 816 -2.19 27.49 24.09
N ASP A 817 -1.99 28.76 24.40
CA ASP A 817 -2.94 29.83 24.10
C ASP A 817 -2.53 30.49 22.78
N VAL A 818 -3.31 30.27 21.72
CA VAL A 818 -2.90 30.75 20.39
C VAL A 818 -2.86 32.28 20.31
N ARG A 819 -3.64 32.97 21.16
CA ARG A 819 -3.63 34.44 21.24
C ARG A 819 -2.31 34.92 21.84
N LEU A 820 -1.79 34.24 22.86
CA LEU A 820 -0.47 34.54 23.39
C LEU A 820 0.65 34.12 22.43
N GLN A 821 0.54 32.95 21.80
CA GLN A 821 1.51 32.43 20.81
C GLN A 821 1.74 33.42 19.66
N THR A 822 0.65 33.89 19.03
CA THR A 822 0.70 34.83 17.90
C THR A 822 1.29 36.18 18.30
N ARG A 823 0.92 36.70 19.47
CA ARG A 823 1.43 37.98 19.98
C ARG A 823 2.89 37.87 20.42
N ALA A 824 3.26 36.80 21.12
CA ALA A 824 4.65 36.54 21.48
C ALA A 824 5.55 36.41 20.24
N ALA A 825 5.06 35.75 19.19
CA ALA A 825 5.77 35.66 17.91
C ALA A 825 5.95 37.01 17.23
N ALA A 826 4.90 37.83 17.17
CA ALA A 826 4.98 39.18 16.61
C ALA A 826 5.99 40.05 17.38
N LEU A 827 5.92 40.04 18.71
CA LEU A 827 6.81 40.81 19.59
C LEU A 827 8.28 40.35 19.48
N LEU A 828 8.51 39.04 19.44
CA LEU A 828 9.86 38.48 19.26
C LEU A 828 10.44 38.88 17.91
N ARG A 829 9.67 38.75 16.81
CA ARG A 829 10.10 39.15 15.48
C ARG A 829 10.41 40.64 15.42
N GLU A 830 9.53 41.49 15.96
CA GLU A 830 9.74 42.94 16.00
C GLU A 830 11.05 43.27 16.72
N GLN A 831 11.27 42.66 17.89
CA GLN A 831 12.49 42.87 18.66
C GLN A 831 13.74 42.40 17.93
N VAL A 832 13.70 41.20 17.31
CA VAL A 832 14.82 40.62 16.56
C VAL A 832 15.17 41.49 15.36
N VAL A 833 14.16 41.91 14.58
CA VAL A 833 14.35 42.76 13.40
C VAL A 833 14.85 44.16 13.78
N ALA A 834 14.22 44.81 14.76
CA ALA A 834 14.64 46.14 15.23
C ALA A 834 16.07 46.13 15.80
N ALA A 835 16.50 44.98 16.33
CA ALA A 835 17.82 44.77 16.88
C ALA A 835 18.91 44.46 15.83
N GLY A 836 18.54 44.28 14.55
CA GLY A 836 19.45 43.79 13.51
C GLY A 836 19.89 42.34 13.71
N LEU A 837 19.12 41.56 14.47
CA LEU A 837 19.38 40.15 14.76
C LEU A 837 18.60 39.27 13.79
N GLU A 838 19.04 38.01 13.68
CA GLU A 838 18.37 37.04 12.81
C GLU A 838 17.49 36.05 13.58
N ARG A 839 17.79 35.79 14.86
CA ARG A 839 17.31 34.61 15.58
C ARG A 839 16.94 34.92 17.02
N GLY A 840 15.95 34.20 17.51
CA GLY A 840 15.54 34.28 18.90
C GLY A 840 14.49 33.23 19.26
N SER A 841 14.26 33.08 20.56
CA SER A 841 13.21 32.20 21.07
C SER A 841 12.57 32.76 22.33
N LEU A 842 11.33 32.32 22.55
CA LEU A 842 10.50 32.78 23.65
C LEU A 842 9.61 31.62 24.12
N VAL A 843 9.66 31.34 25.42
CA VAL A 843 8.86 30.31 26.07
C VAL A 843 8.07 30.94 27.22
N VAL A 844 6.79 30.59 27.33
CA VAL A 844 5.91 30.97 28.46
C VAL A 844 5.22 29.71 28.99
N LEU A 845 5.29 29.52 30.30
CA LEU A 845 4.71 28.41 31.06
C LEU A 845 3.81 28.93 32.18
N ASP A 846 2.80 28.15 32.55
CA ASP A 846 2.12 28.27 33.83
C ASP A 846 2.94 27.54 34.91
N PRO A 847 3.49 28.24 35.92
CA PRO A 847 4.35 27.62 36.92
C PRO A 847 3.61 26.68 37.87
N ASP A 848 2.29 26.82 38.03
CA ASP A 848 1.53 26.06 39.01
C ASP A 848 1.17 24.66 38.50
N ASN A 849 1.09 24.48 37.17
CA ASN A 849 0.71 23.21 36.55
C ASN A 849 1.60 22.75 35.39
N GLY A 850 2.58 23.56 34.96
CA GLY A 850 3.52 23.22 33.89
C GLY A 850 2.95 23.31 32.46
N GLU A 851 1.76 23.89 32.28
CA GLU A 851 1.17 24.08 30.95
C GLU A 851 2.01 25.05 30.11
N LEU A 852 2.44 24.60 28.93
CA LEU A 852 3.12 25.44 27.94
C LEU A 852 2.12 26.37 27.26
N LEU A 853 2.19 27.67 27.55
CA LEU A 853 1.23 28.66 27.07
C LEU A 853 1.63 29.27 25.73
N ALA A 854 2.94 29.47 25.53
CA ALA A 854 3.51 29.91 24.26
C ALA A 854 4.94 29.38 24.10
N CYS A 855 5.32 29.03 22.88
CA CYS A 855 6.62 28.47 22.53
C CYS A 855 6.97 28.87 21.10
N VAL A 856 7.86 29.85 20.95
CA VAL A 856 8.17 30.48 19.68
C VAL A 856 9.66 30.35 19.39
N SER A 857 9.98 29.92 18.17
CA SER A 857 11.32 29.87 17.61
C SER A 857 11.34 30.74 16.34
N TYR A 858 12.16 31.80 16.32
CA TYR A 858 12.35 32.68 15.17
C TYR A 858 13.76 32.51 14.58
N PRO A 859 13.91 32.43 13.25
CA PRO A 859 12.84 32.46 12.24
C PRO A 859 12.03 31.16 12.24
N TRP A 860 10.73 31.27 11.99
CA TRP A 860 9.87 30.12 11.73
C TRP A 860 9.66 29.95 10.22
N PRO A 861 9.30 28.74 9.74
CA PRO A 861 9.08 28.51 8.32
C PRO A 861 7.93 29.37 7.77
N THR A 862 8.16 30.17 6.73
CA THR A 862 7.13 31.01 6.10
C THR A 862 6.68 30.42 4.76
N GLY A 863 5.37 30.39 4.52
CA GLY A 863 4.74 29.93 3.27
C GLY A 863 3.88 28.67 3.45
N PRO A 864 3.04 28.31 2.46
CA PRO A 864 2.50 26.96 2.39
C PRO A 864 3.72 26.02 2.32
N LEU A 865 3.88 25.13 3.30
CA LEU A 865 5.10 24.32 3.47
C LEU A 865 5.31 23.26 2.38
N ARG A 866 4.62 23.37 1.24
CA ARG A 866 5.09 22.82 -0.04
C ARG A 866 6.35 23.56 -0.49
N GLY A 867 7.22 22.90 -1.24
CA GLY A 867 8.56 23.34 -1.66
C GLY A 867 8.67 24.66 -2.42
N ASP A 868 8.01 25.74 -2.01
CA ASP A 868 8.02 27.03 -2.68
C ASP A 868 8.87 28.05 -1.91
N ALA A 869 9.92 28.51 -2.58
CA ALA A 869 10.55 29.79 -2.31
C ALA A 869 9.69 30.88 -2.96
N ARG A 870 8.87 31.61 -2.19
CA ARG A 870 8.46 33.01 -2.47
C ARG A 870 7.60 33.63 -1.35
N LEU A 871 8.14 34.73 -0.84
CA LEU A 871 7.51 35.98 -0.37
C LEU A 871 6.79 36.06 0.99
N ALA A 872 7.34 36.99 1.78
CA ALA A 872 6.77 37.66 2.93
C ALA A 872 5.60 38.58 2.54
N VAL A 873 4.63 38.70 3.46
CA VAL A 873 3.93 39.92 3.92
C VAL A 873 2.57 39.49 4.48
N ALA A 874 2.47 39.45 5.81
CA ALA A 874 1.24 39.53 6.59
C ALA A 874 1.62 39.81 8.07
N ALA A 875 2.18 41.00 8.31
CA ALA A 875 2.36 41.55 9.65
C ALA A 875 2.19 43.09 9.62
N ALA A 876 1.32 43.58 8.74
CA ALA A 876 0.94 44.98 8.65
C ALA A 876 -0.59 45.03 8.65
N GLY A 877 -1.15 45.25 9.84
CA GLY A 877 -2.58 45.27 10.06
C GLY A 877 -2.97 45.65 11.48
N LEU A 878 -2.14 46.45 12.16
CA LEU A 878 -2.47 47.10 13.43
C LEU A 878 -1.72 48.45 13.49
N GLY A 879 -2.44 49.56 13.27
CA GLY A 879 -2.00 50.91 13.68
C GLY A 879 -1.81 51.93 12.56
N ALA A 880 -2.79 52.85 12.47
CA ALA A 880 -2.73 54.27 12.08
C ALA A 880 -1.98 54.74 10.80
N GLY A 881 -2.64 55.64 10.07
CA GLY A 881 -2.24 56.12 8.76
C GLY A 881 -0.90 56.88 8.70
N GLY A 882 -0.27 56.77 7.54
CA GLY A 882 0.97 57.47 7.18
C GLY A 882 1.62 56.80 5.98
N THR A 883 1.39 57.35 4.79
CA THR A 883 2.04 56.94 3.54
C THR A 883 3.53 57.30 3.58
N VAL A 884 4.42 56.31 3.58
CA VAL A 884 5.82 56.49 3.18
C VAL A 884 6.21 55.32 2.27
N GLU A 885 6.42 55.63 0.99
CA GLU A 885 7.00 54.73 0.00
C GLU A 885 8.46 54.41 0.38
N ALA A 886 8.78 53.12 0.54
CA ALA A 886 10.16 52.65 0.61
C ALA A 886 10.52 51.98 -0.73
N ARG A 887 11.46 52.61 -1.47
CA ARG A 887 12.07 52.11 -2.70
C ARG A 887 12.75 50.74 -2.49
N PRO A 888 12.75 49.85 -3.50
CA PRO A 888 13.43 48.56 -3.42
C PRO A 888 14.94 48.72 -3.66
N ALA A 889 15.76 48.32 -2.68
CA ALA A 889 17.19 48.12 -2.89
C ALA A 889 17.42 46.74 -3.52
N ALA A 890 18.12 46.74 -4.66
CA ALA A 890 18.49 45.56 -5.41
C ALA A 890 19.51 44.70 -4.64
N ALA A 891 19.19 43.42 -4.42
CA ALA A 891 20.16 42.37 -4.15
C ALA A 891 19.69 41.09 -4.88
N GLY A 892 20.56 40.60 -5.76
CA GLY A 892 20.25 39.64 -6.80
C GLY A 892 20.07 38.18 -6.35
N SER A 893 19.63 37.42 -7.35
CA SER A 893 19.27 36.00 -7.50
C SER A 893 20.18 34.90 -6.90
N ALA A 894 20.68 35.02 -5.66
CA ALA A 894 21.49 33.96 -5.03
C ALA A 894 20.73 33.05 -4.04
N ALA A 895 19.44 33.27 -3.78
CA ALA A 895 18.71 32.59 -2.69
C ALA A 895 17.95 31.30 -3.07
N ALA A 896 18.14 30.75 -4.27
CA ALA A 896 17.33 29.62 -4.76
C ALA A 896 18.09 28.28 -4.91
N SER A 897 19.36 28.19 -4.47
CA SER A 897 20.23 27.02 -4.71
C SER A 897 20.79 26.35 -3.43
N GLU A 898 20.32 26.70 -2.23
CA GLU A 898 20.99 26.28 -0.97
C GLU A 898 20.29 25.17 -0.16
N ILE A 899 19.37 24.40 -0.73
CA ILE A 899 18.62 23.39 0.06
C ILE A 899 19.14 21.94 -0.16
N ALA A 900 20.25 21.76 -0.88
CA ALA A 900 20.84 20.43 -1.11
C ALA A 900 22.36 20.35 -0.88
N ASP A 901 22.96 21.31 -0.17
CA ASP A 901 24.36 21.21 0.25
C ASP A 901 24.42 20.94 1.76
N SER A 902 25.20 19.95 2.16
CA SER A 902 25.49 19.58 3.56
C SER A 902 26.35 20.63 4.30
N ARG A 903 26.25 21.90 3.86
CA ARG A 903 27.03 23.05 4.33
C ARG A 903 26.17 24.16 4.93
N VAL A 904 24.84 24.04 4.94
CA VAL A 904 23.99 24.97 5.71
C VAL A 904 24.15 24.65 7.19
N ASP A 905 24.68 25.62 7.95
CA ASP A 905 24.77 25.54 9.41
C ASP A 905 23.39 25.11 9.98
N PRO A 906 23.27 23.91 10.60
CA PRO A 906 22.02 23.44 11.18
C PRO A 906 21.43 24.44 12.18
N ALA A 907 22.27 25.26 12.82
CA ALA A 907 21.86 26.29 13.77
C ALA A 907 21.23 27.53 13.11
N ALA A 908 21.37 27.72 11.80
CA ALA A 908 20.78 28.83 11.04
C ALA A 908 19.39 28.50 10.47
N SER A 909 18.95 27.24 10.54
CA SER A 909 17.74 26.78 9.87
C SER A 909 16.44 27.31 10.52
N PRO A 910 15.42 27.72 9.74
CA PRO A 910 14.07 28.01 10.25
C PRO A 910 13.34 26.73 10.74
N LEU A 911 13.83 25.55 10.38
CA LEU A 911 13.28 24.27 10.83
C LEU A 911 13.76 23.88 12.24
N MET A 912 14.77 24.57 12.78
CA MET A 912 15.29 24.33 14.13
C MET A 912 14.35 24.89 15.19
N ASP A 913 13.95 24.04 16.13
CA ASP A 913 13.19 24.44 17.29
C ASP A 913 14.10 24.86 18.46
N ARG A 914 14.48 26.13 18.40
CA ARG A 914 15.37 26.81 19.35
C ARG A 914 14.81 26.81 20.77
N ALA A 915 13.51 26.99 20.91
CA ALA A 915 12.83 27.11 22.19
C ALA A 915 12.92 25.82 23.04
N ARG A 916 12.72 24.65 22.43
CA ARG A 916 12.65 23.37 23.17
C ARG A 916 13.93 22.54 23.10
N PHE A 917 14.66 22.62 21.99
CA PHE A 917 15.81 21.75 21.72
C PHE A 917 17.12 22.50 21.43
N GLY A 918 17.09 23.83 21.28
CA GLY A 918 18.31 24.62 21.14
C GLY A 918 19.10 24.64 22.45
N LEU A 919 20.37 24.24 22.39
CA LEU A 919 21.27 24.22 23.53
C LEU A 919 22.19 25.42 23.47
N TYR A 920 22.22 26.18 24.56
CA TYR A 920 22.91 27.46 24.63
C TYR A 920 23.51 27.63 26.03
N PRO A 921 24.66 28.30 26.17
CA PRO A 921 25.13 28.68 27.50
C PRO A 921 24.11 29.63 28.15
N PRO A 922 23.66 29.37 29.38
CA PRO A 922 22.68 30.22 30.06
C PRO A 922 23.27 31.54 30.56
N GLY A 923 24.60 31.61 30.75
CA GLY A 923 25.25 32.77 31.34
C GLY A 923 24.66 33.12 32.71
N SER A 924 24.58 34.43 33.00
CA SER A 924 24.14 34.92 34.31
C SER A 924 22.71 34.51 34.75
N THR A 925 21.86 33.90 33.91
CA THR A 925 20.61 33.30 34.39
C THR A 925 20.84 32.04 35.23
N PHE A 926 21.96 31.34 35.04
CA PHE A 926 22.31 30.14 35.82
C PHE A 926 22.67 30.45 37.28
N LYS A 927 23.00 31.72 37.60
CA LYS A 927 23.21 32.19 38.98
C LYS A 927 22.01 31.92 39.90
N VAL A 928 20.81 31.80 39.33
CA VAL A 928 19.60 31.37 40.06
C VAL A 928 19.75 29.93 40.56
N VAL A 929 20.27 29.02 39.72
CA VAL A 929 20.56 27.62 40.05
C VAL A 929 21.72 27.54 41.05
N THR A 930 22.75 28.37 40.88
CA THR A 930 23.89 28.42 41.81
C THR A 930 23.48 28.94 43.20
N ALA A 931 22.63 29.98 43.26
CA ALA A 931 22.07 30.46 44.52
C ALA A 931 21.21 29.39 45.20
N ALA A 932 20.39 28.66 44.42
CA ALA A 932 19.63 27.51 44.90
C ALA A 932 20.54 26.43 45.50
N ALA A 933 21.63 26.08 44.81
CA ALA A 933 22.61 25.10 45.28
C ALA A 933 23.22 25.55 46.62
N ALA A 934 23.69 26.79 46.70
CA ALA A 934 24.32 27.34 47.90
C ALA A 934 23.38 27.41 49.10
N LEU A 935 22.14 27.88 48.91
CA LEU A 935 21.17 28.01 50.00
C LEU A 935 20.64 26.65 50.48
N THR A 936 20.57 25.67 49.59
CA THR A 936 20.21 24.28 49.95
C THR A 936 21.32 23.62 50.75
N GLU A 937 22.58 23.86 50.37
CA GLU A 937 23.75 23.32 51.07
C GLU A 937 23.94 23.96 52.45
N ASN A 938 23.90 25.29 52.50
CA ASN A 938 24.05 26.05 53.74
C ASN A 938 23.37 27.43 53.64
N PRO A 939 22.22 27.63 54.31
CA PRO A 939 21.51 28.91 54.31
C PRO A 939 22.34 30.11 54.80
N ALA A 940 23.40 29.89 55.61
CA ALA A 940 24.28 30.96 56.07
C ALA A 940 25.06 31.62 54.92
N LEU A 941 25.22 30.93 53.78
CA LEU A 941 25.89 31.46 52.59
C LEU A 941 25.15 32.65 51.97
N ALA A 942 23.86 32.84 52.29
CA ALA A 942 23.13 34.06 51.94
C ALA A 942 23.84 35.34 52.43
N ARG A 943 24.49 35.25 53.60
CA ARG A 943 25.19 36.37 54.28
C ARG A 943 26.70 36.37 54.03
N ALA A 944 27.25 35.32 53.39
CA ALA A 944 28.66 35.24 53.06
C ALA A 944 29.03 36.39 52.11
N ARG A 945 30.12 37.10 52.43
CA ARG A 945 30.59 38.24 51.66
C ARG A 945 31.82 37.85 50.85
N PHE A 946 31.78 38.13 49.55
CA PHE A 946 32.92 37.92 48.65
C PHE A 946 33.35 39.23 48.02
N VAL A 947 34.64 39.33 47.72
CA VAL A 947 35.26 40.56 47.25
C VAL A 947 35.26 40.60 45.72
N CYS A 948 34.67 41.65 45.17
CA CYS A 948 34.80 42.05 43.78
C CYS A 948 35.65 43.32 43.71
N ARG A 949 36.78 43.27 42.99
CA ARG A 949 37.78 44.34 42.93
C ARG A 949 38.18 44.66 41.49
N ARG A 950 38.88 45.77 41.28
CA ARG A 950 39.48 46.09 39.98
C ARG A 950 40.70 45.17 39.73
N LEU A 951 40.77 44.58 38.55
CA LEU A 951 41.83 43.68 38.10
C LEU A 951 42.83 44.43 37.18
N GLY A 952 44.00 43.84 36.94
CA GLY A 952 44.97 44.37 35.97
C GLY A 952 44.34 44.47 34.57
N GLY A 953 44.47 45.63 33.92
CA GLY A 953 43.79 45.95 32.66
C GLY A 953 42.45 46.69 32.80
N GLY A 954 42.12 47.18 34.00
CA GLY A 954 41.01 48.12 34.23
C GLY A 954 39.62 47.51 34.44
N ARG A 955 39.42 46.23 34.08
CA ARG A 955 38.17 45.48 34.30
C ARG A 955 37.95 45.09 35.75
N VAL A 956 36.69 44.95 36.15
CA VAL A 956 36.25 44.52 37.48
C VAL A 956 36.11 42.99 37.54
N GLY A 957 36.38 42.38 38.69
CA GLY A 957 36.21 40.95 38.90
C GLY A 957 36.96 40.37 40.10
N ALA A 958 37.39 39.10 40.02
CA ALA A 958 38.23 38.42 41.02
C ALA A 958 39.16 37.38 40.37
N VAL A 959 40.24 37.03 41.08
CA VAL A 959 41.06 35.86 40.74
C VAL A 959 40.68 34.72 41.68
N VAL A 960 40.17 33.62 41.13
CA VAL A 960 39.68 32.45 41.90
C VAL A 960 40.38 31.21 41.36
N GLU A 961 41.10 30.48 42.22
CA GLU A 961 41.88 29.28 41.80
C GLU A 961 42.82 29.54 40.61
N GLY A 962 43.52 30.68 40.62
CA GLY A 962 44.42 31.09 39.54
C GLY A 962 43.74 31.56 38.25
N ARG A 963 42.40 31.57 38.19
CA ARG A 963 41.61 32.00 37.03
C ARG A 963 41.12 33.42 37.17
N LEU A 964 41.18 34.17 36.07
CA LEU A 964 40.73 35.56 36.01
C LEU A 964 39.23 35.61 35.64
N VAL A 965 38.37 35.80 36.65
CA VAL A 965 36.93 35.97 36.45
C VAL A 965 36.61 37.46 36.36
N ARG A 966 35.96 37.87 35.28
CA ARG A 966 35.66 39.27 34.98
C ARG A 966 34.15 39.53 35.04
N ASP A 967 33.79 40.65 35.65
CA ASP A 967 32.44 41.23 35.66
C ASP A 967 32.16 42.05 34.41
N ASP A 968 30.94 42.59 34.29
CA ASP A 968 30.46 43.28 33.10
C ASP A 968 31.38 44.48 32.74
N VAL A 969 31.57 44.75 31.44
CA VAL A 969 32.59 45.73 30.97
C VAL A 969 32.37 47.15 31.54
N ALA A 970 31.11 47.48 31.86
CA ALA A 970 30.71 48.78 32.40
C ALA A 970 30.65 48.81 33.94
N ASP A 971 30.96 47.71 34.63
CA ASP A 971 30.82 47.63 36.08
C ASP A 971 31.93 48.38 36.81
N GLU A 972 31.56 49.01 37.93
CA GLU A 972 32.49 49.48 38.94
C GLU A 972 32.71 48.40 40.02
N PRO A 973 33.83 48.41 40.76
CA PRO A 973 34.09 47.42 41.81
C PRO A 973 32.93 47.36 42.82
N HIS A 974 32.25 46.21 42.86
CA HIS A 974 31.12 46.03 43.78
C HIS A 974 31.56 45.96 45.25
N GLY A 975 32.84 45.71 45.53
CA GLY A 975 33.38 45.57 46.88
C GLY A 975 33.06 44.21 47.51
N ALA A 976 33.10 44.13 48.83
CA ALA A 976 32.71 42.94 49.58
C ALA A 976 31.19 42.89 49.72
N ILE A 977 30.50 42.06 48.95
CA ILE A 977 29.02 42.00 48.88
C ILE A 977 28.46 40.64 49.26
N ALA A 978 27.23 40.59 49.77
CA ALA A 978 26.52 39.34 50.04
C ALA A 978 25.64 38.91 48.85
N MET A 979 24.99 37.74 48.95
CA MET A 979 24.29 37.09 47.84
C MET A 979 23.20 37.97 47.22
N GLU A 980 22.43 38.69 48.03
CA GLU A 980 21.36 39.58 47.54
C GLU A 980 21.95 40.68 46.65
N GLN A 981 22.94 41.44 47.15
CA GLN A 981 23.56 42.50 46.36
C GLN A 981 24.25 41.93 45.11
N ALA A 982 24.90 40.77 45.22
CA ALA A 982 25.56 40.10 44.11
C ALA A 982 24.58 39.63 43.04
N THR A 983 23.40 39.14 43.42
CA THR A 983 22.35 38.74 42.47
C THR A 983 21.79 39.95 41.74
N VAL A 984 21.52 41.04 42.49
CA VAL A 984 20.97 42.31 41.97
C VAL A 984 21.94 43.00 41.01
N ALA A 985 23.22 43.08 41.38
CA ALA A 985 24.29 43.62 40.54
C ALA A 985 24.77 42.63 39.47
N SER A 986 24.33 41.36 39.52
CA SER A 986 24.78 40.29 38.62
C SER A 986 26.30 40.06 38.65
N CYS A 987 26.95 40.10 39.81
CA CYS A 987 28.41 39.97 39.97
C CYS A 987 28.91 38.52 39.74
N ASN A 988 29.57 38.25 38.60
CA ASN A 988 30.33 37.03 38.28
C ASN A 988 31.39 36.71 39.35
N ALA A 989 32.13 37.72 39.83
CA ALA A 989 33.21 37.50 40.80
C ALA A 989 32.72 36.89 42.12
N TYR A 990 31.54 37.31 42.60
CA TYR A 990 30.90 36.72 43.77
C TYR A 990 30.52 35.26 43.50
N TYR A 991 29.85 34.98 42.39
CA TYR A 991 29.37 33.64 42.07
C TYR A 991 30.50 32.65 41.77
N ALA A 992 31.61 33.10 41.21
CA ALA A 992 32.82 32.28 41.05
C ALA A 992 33.43 31.85 42.39
N GLN A 993 33.51 32.77 43.37
CA GLN A 993 33.97 32.46 44.72
C GLN A 993 32.96 31.56 45.46
N LEU A 994 31.66 31.78 45.27
CA LEU A 994 30.61 30.92 45.80
C LEU A 994 30.70 29.51 45.23
N GLY A 995 30.87 29.37 43.90
CA GLY A 995 31.07 28.10 43.21
C GLY A 995 32.26 27.31 43.76
N ARG A 996 33.36 28.01 44.04
CA ARG A 996 34.52 27.42 44.71
C ARG A 996 34.23 26.93 46.12
N GLN A 997 33.39 27.64 46.87
CA GLN A 997 33.03 27.29 48.24
C GLN A 997 32.07 26.09 48.31
N ILE A 998 31.05 26.04 47.45
CA ILE A 998 30.06 24.95 47.44
C ILE A 998 30.55 23.70 46.70
N GLY A 999 31.51 23.85 45.79
CA GLY A 999 32.11 22.76 45.04
C GLY A 999 31.25 22.23 43.88
N TRP A 1000 31.87 21.39 43.05
CA TRP A 1000 31.25 20.85 41.83
C TRP A 1000 30.07 19.91 42.13
N ALA A 1001 30.16 19.07 43.17
CA ALA A 1001 29.13 18.10 43.50
C ALA A 1001 27.77 18.76 43.85
N ALA A 1002 27.79 19.82 44.68
CA ALA A 1002 26.58 20.56 45.03
C ALA A 1002 26.00 21.30 43.82
N LEU A 1003 26.86 21.94 43.01
CA LEU A 1003 26.45 22.68 41.82
C LEU A 1003 25.86 21.76 40.74
N SER A 1004 26.56 20.65 40.45
CA SER A 1004 26.12 19.67 39.46
C SER A 1004 24.90 18.86 39.92
N GLY A 1005 24.83 18.54 41.21
CA GLY A 1005 23.63 17.95 41.80
C GLY A 1005 22.41 18.85 41.66
N MET A 1006 22.56 20.16 41.88
CA MET A 1006 21.47 21.11 41.72
C MET A 1006 21.08 21.33 40.25
N GLY A 1007 22.04 21.49 39.34
CA GLY A 1007 21.70 21.61 37.92
C GLY A 1007 21.02 20.35 37.37
N ASN A 1008 21.40 19.15 37.83
CA ASN A 1008 20.70 17.90 37.49
C ASN A 1008 19.25 17.90 38.04
N LYS A 1009 19.03 18.37 39.27
CA LYS A 1009 17.67 18.53 39.83
C LYS A 1009 16.80 19.49 39.00
N PHE A 1010 17.40 20.54 38.44
CA PHE A 1010 16.73 21.46 37.51
C PHE A 1010 16.71 20.97 36.05
N GLU A 1011 17.23 19.78 35.77
CA GLU A 1011 17.36 19.20 34.42
C GLU A 1011 18.15 20.09 33.43
N ILE A 1012 19.22 20.74 33.92
CA ILE A 1012 20.15 21.50 33.09
C ILE A 1012 21.36 20.63 32.77
N ALA A 1013 21.73 20.57 31.48
CA ALA A 1013 22.87 19.79 31.03
C ALA A 1013 24.19 20.44 31.45
N MET A 1014 25.03 19.65 32.13
CA MET A 1014 26.33 20.06 32.63
C MET A 1014 27.39 19.03 32.25
N GLY A 1015 28.63 19.50 32.06
CA GLY A 1015 29.77 18.65 31.72
C GLY A 1015 30.14 17.66 32.82
N HIS A 1016 30.95 16.65 32.47
CA HIS A 1016 31.46 15.67 33.43
C HIS A 1016 32.99 15.82 33.55
N PRO A 1017 33.50 16.76 34.36
CA PRO A 1017 34.95 16.90 34.58
C PRO A 1017 35.52 15.63 35.21
N ASN A 1018 36.70 15.21 34.73
CA ASN A 1018 37.43 14.06 35.28
C ASN A 1018 38.54 14.56 36.21
N GLY A 1019 38.42 14.22 37.49
CA GLY A 1019 39.44 14.52 38.51
C GLY A 1019 39.24 15.85 39.22
N GLU A 1020 39.79 15.94 40.43
CA GLU A 1020 39.52 17.00 41.40
C GLU A 1020 39.90 18.41 40.90
N ALA A 1021 41.00 18.54 40.15
CA ALA A 1021 41.42 19.82 39.59
C ALA A 1021 40.45 20.34 38.51
N ALA A 1022 39.91 19.43 37.68
CA ALA A 1022 38.92 19.77 36.66
C ALA A 1022 37.57 20.11 37.30
N GLU A 1023 37.17 19.38 38.34
CA GLU A 1023 35.97 19.68 39.13
C GLU A 1023 36.03 21.07 39.78
N ARG A 1024 37.16 21.41 40.43
CA ARG A 1024 37.36 22.74 41.03
C ARG A 1024 37.29 23.84 39.99
N ALA A 1025 37.92 23.63 38.82
CA ALA A 1025 37.86 24.59 37.71
C ALA A 1025 36.44 24.77 37.17
N HIS A 1026 35.73 23.67 36.91
CA HIS A 1026 34.36 23.71 36.39
C HIS A 1026 33.39 24.33 37.40
N ALA A 1027 33.57 24.10 38.69
CA ALA A 1027 32.74 24.70 39.74
C ALA A 1027 32.81 26.24 39.72
N VAL A 1028 33.98 26.82 39.43
CA VAL A 1028 34.18 28.28 39.36
C VAL A 1028 33.47 28.88 38.15
N GLU A 1029 33.69 28.32 36.95
CA GLU A 1029 33.16 28.88 35.70
C GLU A 1029 31.67 28.59 35.48
N SER A 1030 31.23 27.40 35.88
CA SER A 1030 29.83 26.98 35.78
C SER A 1030 28.94 27.77 36.75
N ALA A 1031 29.47 28.24 37.88
CA ALA A 1031 28.69 28.97 38.89
C ALA A 1031 28.13 30.33 38.42
N TYR A 1032 28.66 30.90 37.34
CA TYR A 1032 28.06 32.07 36.68
C TYR A 1032 27.54 31.76 35.27
N GLY A 1033 27.41 30.48 34.93
CA GLY A 1033 26.76 29.96 33.73
C GLY A 1033 27.63 29.93 32.47
N GLN A 1034 28.95 29.81 32.61
CA GLN A 1034 29.90 29.61 31.50
C GLN A 1034 30.50 28.18 31.53
N ALA A 1035 31.46 27.91 30.64
CA ALA A 1035 32.13 26.62 30.45
C ALA A 1035 31.16 25.52 29.97
N GLN A 1036 31.16 24.32 30.58
CA GLN A 1036 30.38 23.17 30.11
C GLN A 1036 28.94 23.15 30.67
N VAL A 1037 28.25 24.29 30.70
CA VAL A 1037 26.83 24.37 31.07
C VAL A 1037 26.02 24.82 29.87
N VAL A 1038 25.05 24.02 29.45
CA VAL A 1038 24.12 24.38 28.37
C VAL A 1038 22.69 24.11 28.80
N ALA A 1039 21.79 25.02 28.40
CA ALA A 1039 20.38 24.96 28.73
C ALA A 1039 19.54 25.27 27.50
N THR A 1040 18.33 24.73 27.48
CA THR A 1040 17.30 25.15 26.52
C THR A 1040 16.50 26.32 27.09
N PRO A 1041 15.93 27.19 26.24
CA PRO A 1041 15.00 28.23 26.69
C PRO A 1041 13.83 27.66 27.49
N LEU A 1042 13.31 26.49 27.11
CA LEU A 1042 12.31 25.76 27.89
C LEU A 1042 12.83 25.36 29.28
N GLY A 1043 14.05 24.84 29.38
CA GLY A 1043 14.69 24.48 30.65
C GLY A 1043 14.85 25.70 31.56
N MET A 1044 15.33 26.83 31.02
CA MET A 1044 15.48 28.05 31.80
C MET A 1044 14.13 28.68 32.19
N ALA A 1045 13.08 28.53 31.38
CA ALA A 1045 11.72 28.91 31.76
C ALA A 1045 11.19 28.04 32.92
N ARG A 1046 11.52 26.73 32.95
CA ARG A 1046 11.19 25.83 34.06
C ARG A 1046 11.93 26.19 35.34
N VAL A 1047 13.19 26.65 35.27
CA VAL A 1047 13.91 27.18 36.44
C VAL A 1047 13.15 28.37 37.04
N ALA A 1048 12.76 29.35 36.22
CA ALA A 1048 11.95 30.49 36.71
C ALA A 1048 10.59 30.04 37.25
N ALA A 1049 9.97 29.04 36.61
CA ALA A 1049 8.71 28.46 37.05
C ALA A 1049 8.82 27.78 38.41
N ALA A 1050 9.92 27.07 38.68
CA ALA A 1050 10.18 26.42 39.95
C ALA A 1050 10.31 27.44 41.10
N ILE A 1051 10.99 28.56 40.87
CA ILE A 1051 11.06 29.65 41.85
C ILE A 1051 9.67 30.20 42.13
N ALA A 1052 8.86 30.44 41.08
CA ALA A 1052 7.48 30.91 41.24
C ALA A 1052 6.58 29.89 41.99
N ALA A 1053 6.78 28.60 41.75
CA ALA A 1053 5.97 27.50 42.30
C ALA A 1053 6.38 27.08 43.74
N GLY A 1054 7.27 27.82 44.39
CA GLY A 1054 7.75 27.54 45.75
C GLY A 1054 8.75 26.39 45.81
N GLY A 1055 9.56 26.22 44.76
CA GLY A 1055 10.64 25.23 44.71
C GLY A 1055 10.27 23.90 44.04
N ARG A 1056 9.04 23.74 43.53
CA ARG A 1056 8.61 22.57 42.76
C ARG A 1056 8.88 22.78 41.28
N LEU A 1057 9.63 21.88 40.64
CA LEU A 1057 9.92 21.97 39.21
C LEU A 1057 8.73 21.44 38.39
N PRO A 1058 8.04 22.26 37.58
CA PRO A 1058 6.93 21.76 36.78
C PRO A 1058 7.43 21.00 35.53
N ALA A 1059 6.78 19.90 35.19
CA ALA A 1059 6.95 19.23 33.91
C ALA A 1059 6.26 20.04 32.81
N ALA A 1060 7.00 20.40 31.75
CA ALA A 1060 6.43 21.18 30.64
C ALA A 1060 5.50 20.30 29.78
N THR A 1061 4.21 20.63 29.75
CA THR A 1061 3.20 19.86 29.01
C THR A 1061 2.64 20.69 27.85
N ALA A 1062 2.71 20.14 26.63
CA ALA A 1062 2.15 20.76 25.42
C ALA A 1062 0.72 20.26 25.08
N VAL A 1063 0.36 19.05 25.57
CA VAL A 1063 -0.94 18.41 25.35
C VAL A 1063 -1.68 18.32 26.67
N ARG A 1064 -2.97 18.66 26.67
CA ARG A 1064 -3.84 18.58 27.84
C ARG A 1064 -4.48 17.19 27.90
N GLU A 1065 -3.98 16.32 28.77
CA GLU A 1065 -4.58 15.00 28.96
C GLU A 1065 -5.86 15.08 29.82
N PRO A 1066 -6.96 14.39 29.45
CA PRO A 1066 -8.21 14.43 30.19
C PRO A 1066 -8.17 13.79 31.58
N THR A 1067 -7.23 12.86 31.84
CA THR A 1067 -7.26 11.97 33.02
C THR A 1067 -5.94 11.88 33.80
N ALA A 1068 -4.88 12.56 33.38
CA ALA A 1068 -3.63 12.54 34.14
C ALA A 1068 -3.78 13.33 35.45
N ARG A 1069 -3.76 12.62 36.59
CA ARG A 1069 -3.42 13.25 37.88
C ARG A 1069 -2.05 13.90 37.70
N ARG A 1070 -2.04 15.22 37.65
CA ARG A 1070 -0.84 16.04 37.45
C ARG A 1070 0.19 15.69 38.51
N SER A 1071 1.22 14.94 38.15
CA SER A 1071 2.40 14.75 38.97
C SER A 1071 3.17 16.06 38.96
N VAL A 1072 2.86 16.95 39.90
CA VAL A 1072 3.85 17.94 40.28
C VAL A 1072 5.00 17.15 40.91
N GLU A 1073 6.14 17.13 40.24
CA GLU A 1073 7.33 16.44 40.73
C GLU A 1073 7.79 16.98 42.09
N ASN A 1074 8.63 16.18 42.76
CA ASN A 1074 9.21 16.49 44.05
C ASN A 1074 9.84 17.91 44.06
N ALA A 1075 9.76 18.58 45.20
CA ALA A 1075 10.40 19.88 45.39
C ALA A 1075 11.92 19.75 45.15
N VAL A 1076 12.46 20.53 44.20
CA VAL A 1076 13.89 20.57 43.90
C VAL A 1076 14.66 21.42 44.92
N ILE A 1077 13.97 22.42 45.48
CA ILE A 1077 14.39 23.25 46.62
C ILE A 1077 13.20 23.50 47.54
N ASP A 1078 13.45 23.88 48.79
CA ASP A 1078 12.39 24.24 49.73
C ASP A 1078 11.76 25.62 49.41
N ALA A 1079 10.56 25.85 49.94
CA ALA A 1079 9.79 27.06 49.66
C ALA A 1079 10.45 28.35 50.19
N ARG A 1080 11.20 28.30 51.30
CA ARG A 1080 11.89 29.48 51.85
C ARG A 1080 13.06 29.87 50.96
N THR A 1081 13.81 28.88 50.48
CA THR A 1081 14.89 29.09 49.49
C THR A 1081 14.34 29.68 48.19
N ALA A 1082 13.21 29.15 47.70
CA ALA A 1082 12.54 29.72 46.52
C ALA A 1082 12.06 31.16 46.73
N GLU A 1083 11.48 31.47 47.89
CA GLU A 1083 11.04 32.82 48.25
C GLU A 1083 12.22 33.80 48.34
N ALA A 1084 13.32 33.41 48.97
CA ALA A 1084 14.54 34.21 49.06
C ALA A 1084 15.10 34.52 47.66
N ILE A 1085 15.19 33.52 46.78
CA ILE A 1085 15.62 33.68 45.39
C ILE A 1085 14.65 34.57 44.61
N GLY A 1086 13.34 34.38 44.79
CA GLY A 1086 12.30 35.23 44.20
C GLY A 1086 12.47 36.70 44.60
N GLY A 1087 12.76 36.98 45.88
CA GLY A 1087 13.06 38.30 46.38
C GLY A 1087 14.30 38.92 45.73
N MET A 1088 15.39 38.14 45.57
CA MET A 1088 16.58 38.59 44.86
C MET A 1088 16.29 38.89 43.37
N MET A 1089 15.52 38.03 42.70
CA MET A 1089 15.06 38.24 41.33
C MET A 1089 14.15 39.48 41.19
N ARG A 1090 13.35 39.81 42.22
CA ARG A 1090 12.61 41.08 42.26
C ARG A 1090 13.57 42.27 42.43
N GLY A 1091 14.59 42.13 43.26
CA GLY A 1091 15.66 43.12 43.44
C GLY A 1091 16.31 43.50 42.12
N VAL A 1092 16.64 42.51 41.26
CA VAL A 1092 17.19 42.71 39.91
C VAL A 1092 16.31 43.62 39.05
N VAL A 1093 14.99 43.47 39.14
CA VAL A 1093 14.01 44.28 38.40
C VAL A 1093 13.82 45.67 39.03
N THR A 1094 13.85 45.81 40.35
CA THR A 1094 13.59 47.11 41.00
C THR A 1094 14.79 48.04 41.05
N ARG A 1095 16.00 47.49 41.23
CA ARG A 1095 17.22 48.25 41.53
C ARG A 1095 18.45 47.78 40.76
N GLY A 1096 18.37 46.66 40.06
CA GLY A 1096 19.51 46.01 39.39
C GLY A 1096 19.47 46.11 37.86
N THR A 1097 20.05 45.12 37.21
CA THR A 1097 20.26 45.07 35.76
C THR A 1097 18.98 45.12 34.92
N ALA A 1098 17.82 44.78 35.49
CA ALA A 1098 16.53 44.78 34.80
C ALA A 1098 15.62 45.98 35.17
N ARG A 1099 16.18 47.09 35.69
CA ARG A 1099 15.43 48.28 36.14
C ARG A 1099 14.47 48.88 35.11
N ARG A 1100 14.71 48.67 33.81
CA ARG A 1100 13.86 49.18 32.71
C ARG A 1100 12.42 48.68 32.76
N ILE A 1101 12.18 47.50 33.34
CA ILE A 1101 10.83 46.94 33.50
C ILE A 1101 10.29 47.08 34.94
N ALA A 1102 10.91 47.91 35.78
CA ALA A 1102 10.46 48.14 37.16
C ALA A 1102 9.02 48.67 37.23
N GLY A 1103 8.61 49.48 36.25
CA GLY A 1103 7.28 50.09 36.14
C GLY A 1103 6.22 49.23 35.46
N VAL A 1104 6.55 48.01 35.02
CA VAL A 1104 5.58 47.11 34.39
C VAL A 1104 4.67 46.49 35.46
N PHE A 1105 3.36 46.46 35.18
CA PHE A 1105 2.35 45.84 36.03
C PHE A 1105 1.65 44.69 35.29
N PRO A 1106 1.47 43.51 35.92
CA PRO A 1106 1.83 43.15 37.30
C PRO A 1106 3.36 43.04 37.55
N PRO A 1107 3.82 43.11 38.82
CA PRO A 1107 5.24 43.17 39.14
C PRO A 1107 5.99 41.92 38.70
N ILE A 1108 7.16 42.11 38.09
CA ILE A 1108 8.02 41.03 37.56
C ILE A 1108 9.17 40.74 38.52
N ALA A 1109 9.50 39.47 38.69
CA ALA A 1109 10.77 39.00 39.26
C ALA A 1109 11.56 38.25 38.18
N GLY A 1110 12.82 38.60 37.96
CA GLY A 1110 13.60 37.99 36.88
C GLY A 1110 15.11 38.12 37.05
N LYS A 1111 15.85 37.54 36.10
CA LYS A 1111 17.30 37.60 36.02
C LYS A 1111 17.74 37.79 34.57
N THR A 1112 18.58 38.80 34.33
CA THR A 1112 19.28 38.97 33.04
C THR A 1112 20.41 37.95 32.91
N GLY A 1113 20.68 37.52 31.67
CA GLY A 1113 21.84 36.73 31.35
C GLY A 1113 22.57 37.26 30.12
N THR A 1114 23.90 37.15 30.17
CA THR A 1114 24.79 37.35 29.05
C THR A 1114 25.66 36.11 28.96
N ALA A 1115 25.62 35.42 27.82
CA ALA A 1115 26.41 34.23 27.56
C ALA A 1115 27.47 34.55 26.52
N GLU A 1116 28.74 34.31 26.86
CA GLU A 1116 29.87 34.67 26.00
C GLU A 1116 30.11 33.52 25.03
N ILE A 1117 30.41 33.86 23.78
CA ILE A 1117 30.67 32.89 22.71
C ILE A 1117 32.01 33.26 22.12
N GLU A 1118 32.82 32.24 21.88
CA GLU A 1118 34.10 32.42 21.22
C GLU A 1118 33.88 32.95 19.80
N ASN A 1119 34.49 34.10 19.48
CA ASN A 1119 34.43 34.74 18.16
C ASN A 1119 33.03 35.18 17.68
N ALA A 1120 32.05 35.37 18.57
CA ALA A 1120 30.73 35.90 18.21
C ALA A 1120 30.16 36.82 19.31
N PRO A 1121 29.21 37.72 18.98
CA PRO A 1121 28.52 38.51 19.99
C PRO A 1121 27.78 37.61 21.00
N SER A 1122 27.77 38.03 22.27
CA SER A 1122 27.11 37.30 23.34
C SER A 1122 25.61 37.08 23.08
N HIS A 1123 25.07 35.96 23.57
CA HIS A 1123 23.63 35.75 23.62
C HIS A 1123 23.00 36.56 24.77
N ALA A 1124 21.85 37.18 24.49
CA ALA A 1124 21.10 37.96 25.47
C ALA A 1124 19.93 37.13 26.02
N TRP A 1125 19.94 36.91 27.33
CA TRP A 1125 18.95 36.13 28.06
C TRP A 1125 18.14 36.98 29.04
N PHE A 1126 16.89 36.59 29.23
CA PHE A 1126 16.10 36.99 30.39
C PHE A 1126 15.16 35.87 30.80
N ILE A 1127 15.21 35.49 32.08
CA ILE A 1127 14.21 34.59 32.69
C ILE A 1127 13.47 35.29 33.80
N GLY A 1128 12.21 34.93 34.01
CA GLY A 1128 11.44 35.50 35.10
C GLY A 1128 10.04 34.96 35.21
N TYR A 1129 9.31 35.48 36.18
CA TYR A 1129 7.89 35.20 36.37
C TYR A 1129 7.13 36.45 36.83
N ALA A 1130 5.83 36.44 36.58
CA ALA A 1130 4.91 37.49 37.00
C ALA A 1130 3.50 36.92 37.24
N PRO A 1131 2.72 37.44 38.21
CA PRO A 1131 3.12 38.42 39.21
C PRO A 1131 4.13 37.90 40.24
N PHE A 1132 4.99 38.78 40.75
CA PHE A 1132 5.77 38.57 41.97
C PHE A 1132 4.88 38.72 43.21
N GLY A 1133 5.03 37.82 44.18
CA GLY A 1133 4.18 37.74 45.38
C GLY A 1133 3.04 36.73 45.25
N GLN A 1134 2.06 36.82 46.15
CA GLN A 1134 0.90 35.93 46.13
C GLN A 1134 -0.05 36.31 44.99
N ALA A 1135 -0.22 35.41 44.02
CA ALA A 1135 -1.15 35.57 42.91
C ALA A 1135 -1.76 34.23 42.53
N ARG A 1136 -3.04 34.22 42.12
CA ARG A 1136 -3.78 33.01 41.74
C ARG A 1136 -3.42 32.49 40.35
N ARG A 1137 -2.91 33.35 39.47
CA ARG A 1137 -2.46 33.01 38.11
C ARG A 1137 -1.14 33.70 37.84
N ARG A 1138 -0.13 32.91 37.48
CA ARG A 1138 1.22 33.38 37.19
C ARG A 1138 1.66 32.84 35.84
N ILE A 1139 2.65 33.51 35.26
CA ILE A 1139 3.42 32.98 34.14
C ILE A 1139 4.89 33.00 34.50
N ALA A 1140 5.62 31.98 34.06
CA ALA A 1140 7.06 31.95 34.03
C ALA A 1140 7.52 31.90 32.58
N PHE A 1141 8.62 32.57 32.27
CA PHE A 1141 9.05 32.72 30.89
C PHE A 1141 10.57 32.81 30.76
N SER A 1142 11.04 32.50 29.56
CA SER A 1142 12.42 32.66 29.15
C SER A 1142 12.47 33.26 27.75
N ILE A 1143 13.37 34.22 27.58
CA ILE A 1143 13.62 34.91 26.32
C ILE A 1143 15.11 34.79 26.01
N LEU A 1144 15.40 34.37 24.79
CA LEU A 1144 16.76 34.28 24.25
C LEU A 1144 16.80 35.03 22.91
N LEU A 1145 17.73 35.98 22.79
CA LEU A 1145 18.09 36.60 21.53
C LEU A 1145 19.52 36.18 21.19
N GLU A 1146 19.68 35.41 20.12
CA GLU A 1146 21.00 34.97 19.68
C GLU A 1146 21.79 36.18 19.17
N ASN A 1147 23.06 36.24 19.56
CA ASN A 1147 23.98 37.35 19.26
C ASN A 1147 23.45 38.73 19.67
N GLY A 1148 22.53 38.77 20.66
CA GLY A 1148 21.86 39.98 21.12
C GLY A 1148 22.75 40.99 21.85
N GLY A 1149 24.01 40.63 22.11
CA GLY A 1149 24.99 41.49 22.77
C GLY A 1149 24.85 41.52 24.30
N TYR A 1150 25.59 42.44 24.91
CA TYR A 1150 25.81 42.46 26.34
C TYR A 1150 24.63 43.03 27.16
N GLY A 1151 24.38 42.48 28.35
CA GLY A 1151 23.52 43.10 29.38
C GLY A 1151 22.02 42.76 29.33
N GLY A 1152 21.56 41.88 28.42
CA GLY A 1152 20.18 41.36 28.42
C GLY A 1152 19.05 42.41 28.27
N ALA A 1153 19.37 43.68 28.01
CA ALA A 1153 18.41 44.79 28.07
C ALA A 1153 17.27 44.64 27.05
N ARG A 1154 17.58 44.14 25.84
CA ARG A 1154 16.61 43.88 24.77
C ARG A 1154 15.66 42.72 25.12
N ALA A 1155 16.19 41.64 25.71
CA ALA A 1155 15.38 40.52 26.20
C ALA A 1155 14.49 40.95 27.39
N THR A 1156 15.01 41.86 28.23
CA THR A 1156 14.28 42.44 29.38
C THR A 1156 13.09 43.29 28.93
N GLU A 1157 13.27 44.15 27.94
CA GLU A 1157 12.16 44.97 27.40
C GLU A 1157 11.05 44.09 26.81
N LEU A 1158 11.43 43.05 26.05
CA LEU A 1158 10.49 42.06 25.52
C LEU A 1158 9.72 41.34 26.64
N ALA A 1159 10.36 41.01 27.76
CA ALA A 1159 9.69 40.44 28.93
C ALA A 1159 8.56 41.34 29.47
N GLY A 1160 8.82 42.65 29.59
CA GLY A 1160 7.81 43.61 30.03
C GLY A 1160 6.59 43.64 29.10
N ARG A 1161 6.83 43.63 27.78
CA ARG A 1161 5.77 43.60 26.76
C ARG A 1161 4.93 42.32 26.81
N ILE A 1162 5.57 41.17 27.06
CA ILE A 1162 4.91 39.87 27.17
C ILE A 1162 4.03 39.78 28.41
N VAL A 1163 4.50 40.28 29.55
CA VAL A 1163 3.71 40.32 30.79
C VAL A 1163 2.50 41.24 30.63
N ALA A 1164 2.67 42.42 30.03
CA ALA A 1164 1.57 43.33 29.72
C ALA A 1164 0.53 42.66 28.80
N GLU A 1165 0.98 41.90 27.79
CA GLU A 1165 0.10 41.19 26.88
C GLU A 1165 -0.62 40.00 27.53
N ALA A 1166 0.07 39.23 28.37
CA ALA A 1166 -0.54 38.15 29.14
C ALA A 1166 -1.64 38.65 30.08
N ARG A 1167 -1.44 39.84 30.69
CA ARG A 1167 -2.46 40.53 31.47
C ARG A 1167 -3.64 40.97 30.59
N ARG A 1168 -3.37 41.58 29.43
CA ARG A 1168 -4.39 42.03 28.47
C ARG A 1168 -5.28 40.86 28.00
N LEU A 1169 -4.70 39.67 27.84
CA LEU A 1169 -5.39 38.45 27.43
C LEU A 1169 -6.10 37.72 28.60
N GLY A 1170 -5.97 38.22 29.83
CA GLY A 1170 -6.60 37.62 31.03
C GLY A 1170 -5.94 36.31 31.50
N ILE A 1171 -4.70 36.05 31.06
CA ILE A 1171 -3.92 34.87 31.45
C ILE A 1171 -3.41 35.04 32.88
N ILE A 1172 -3.00 36.26 33.23
CA ILE A 1172 -2.63 36.70 34.59
C ILE A 1172 -3.49 37.88 35.03
N GLY A 1173 -3.62 38.06 36.35
CA GLY A 1173 -4.43 39.11 36.99
C GLY A 1173 -3.85 40.51 36.89
#